data_AF-F4PN58-F1
#
_entry.id   AF-F4PN58-F1
#
_cell.length_a   1.000
_cell.length_b   1.000
_cell.length_c   1.000
_cell.angle_alpha   90.00
_cell.angle_beta   90.00
_cell.angle_gamma   90.00
#
_symmetry.space_group_name_H-M   'P 1'
#
loop_
_entity.id
_entity.type
_entity.pdbx_description
1 polymer ?
#
loop_
_entity_poly.entity_id
_entity_poly.type
_entity_poly.pdbx_seq_one_letter_code
_entity_poly.pdbx_strand_id
1 'polypeptide(L)'
;MNGTCITLNGSPTDTTTFLRPKLAGTFYLQQPGFEPCPSTVTCGEREEYPFSSISEALRETAKYANEKRVFMFGKGEYTGADNFDHHINGGDVEFINPTFDVRTVIIECSSVYPPVFTVTNASFVLRDITIKYCGGAFAPVVFENSVGTLTNVQFDYTTGSLATSVYVGQKSSVQVIGGRYNAGIYPTRPFIRTSGHSELDILQLNSSMLDMSVTNYLQLEQPMVICQDSRVTVDSSSFARYSCQSGCSVIATSTGTNICPIYYSVPEPIFKYEGVGSTYQCIDTKCGDQKCDPYEVFFCSTDCPNTIFEGLTPGFYTETFFSTNCRASIEIIGEPVISDFLNAYPEGYATLFAYFRVPSSKVYQFTAESNDIEAVIEIDNAQVYHSSEESSNGSPATFERFIEGPVVHSIKITLFTKPFSNLRSFSLKSDKSINYFYSKNKCGDGIKDNGEVCVYDEKGWTSQASCGDGICNEVNFESCFVDCHAQFTTTCSATNVPDNHLSPGYTINDDTLGDMISNQQIWHLPGSEHLSSGFDIVKGEEGALPIFYFDYCTKEEKNLLQDVYRQSIYELPEELTGGVHPKCTFDTSQQTHSSISQFRTEKSQSTSFNIDGSAGGGWGGYSAQVAASYSKDRSVNQAMSLSTSAESTVISTSLICTTSSVEMVKYTFHPSFLKELASVKFSRDMYEVVKRYGTHFYQTAVLGGSLKQLTVIDKQTYQSESSTSWQESSQRSFSASASAPVMQASGRYADTSDYTVSGERQESMESKSSRSSVEVLGGEPGSYSPDSPNQGNMLQSWAKSLDFLPVPVEYKLSPIRDILPDDWKNADGNSIKDLWMQGETQYYEENAFFGAVGVSGAIFITITPEMPTEQFTTPQVDPAAYVNVHWKNAKGELVTTRVDLEGIMTTTTKDAIPMMIDFSQSEQAPDIYQWSKKAFTNKTAVWNSPIPKQHYHPSIYTSRMPWRVNFNLASKDNFFESTQKPTITHKLPTLPTTKRFEFHFVDFKGSRGFKVDNTQNVVTSQYIDFYLTSFGHYWSDYPSYLVRPGITRCKSDSDSIAQVMECLYKTTKKYDTFTMYRGAVNAANPHISVQYDYNAVKTRTIDWWSKEFKAYTGANKNTLAFTAQDYYGSQFRLAWVMVFESSSSWLRPIVGYTAPRSMSSFITPRLFANATNANTAIPLPSVKLQPLRQLNDFDFFTTNYGILAVIFVVDAADRERGKESINECDQ
;
A
#
# COMPACT_ATOMS: atom_id res chain seq x y z
N MET A 1 -22.12 -16.52 -23.59
CA MET A 1 -23.21 -17.44 -23.22
C MET A 1 -24.39 -16.60 -22.74
N ASN A 2 -25.58 -16.77 -23.31
CA ASN A 2 -26.77 -15.95 -22.99
C ASN A 2 -27.39 -16.41 -21.66
N GLY A 3 -27.41 -15.53 -20.65
CA GLY A 3 -28.07 -15.76 -19.37
C GLY A 3 -29.43 -15.06 -19.30
N THR A 4 -30.51 -15.84 -19.29
CA THR A 4 -31.87 -15.36 -19.04
C THR A 4 -32.15 -15.46 -17.54
N CYS A 5 -32.48 -14.34 -16.89
CA CYS A 5 -32.96 -14.34 -15.49
C CYS A 5 -34.40 -14.83 -15.41
N ILE A 6 -34.68 -15.78 -14.51
CA ILE A 6 -36.04 -16.13 -14.07
C ILE A 6 -36.14 -15.84 -12.57
N THR A 7 -36.98 -14.88 -12.22
CA THR A 7 -37.47 -14.62 -10.85
C THR A 7 -38.61 -15.57 -10.50
N LEU A 8 -38.56 -16.23 -9.35
CA LEU A 8 -39.69 -16.96 -8.76
C LEU A 8 -40.04 -16.37 -7.38
N ASN A 9 -41.20 -15.73 -7.31
CA ASN A 9 -41.92 -15.43 -6.08
C ASN A 9 -42.89 -16.60 -5.80
N GLY A 10 -42.78 -17.27 -4.65
CA GLY A 10 -43.72 -18.31 -4.22
C GLY A 10 -43.51 -18.76 -2.77
N SER A 11 -44.58 -18.74 -1.98
CA SER A 11 -44.68 -19.03 -0.54
C SER A 11 -44.37 -20.50 -0.17
N PRO A 12 -43.84 -20.81 1.04
CA PRO A 12 -43.35 -22.14 1.38
C PRO A 12 -44.41 -22.99 2.10
N THR A 13 -45.05 -23.92 1.38
CA THR A 13 -45.70 -25.11 1.96
C THR A 13 -45.77 -26.22 0.91
N ASP A 14 -44.66 -26.90 0.60
CA ASP A 14 -44.69 -28.26 0.09
C ASP A 14 -43.30 -28.90 0.19
N THR A 15 -43.22 -30.04 0.87
CA THR A 15 -42.03 -30.89 0.99
C THR A 15 -41.88 -31.74 -0.27
N THR A 16 -41.19 -31.22 -1.29
CA THR A 16 -40.67 -32.01 -2.41
C THR A 16 -39.17 -32.26 -2.23
N THR A 17 -38.79 -33.53 -2.24
CA THR A 17 -37.42 -34.02 -2.16
C THR A 17 -36.61 -33.49 -3.35
N PHE A 18 -35.67 -32.58 -3.11
CA PHE A 18 -34.74 -32.11 -4.13
C PHE A 18 -33.75 -33.22 -4.49
N LEU A 19 -33.97 -33.91 -5.62
CA LEU A 19 -32.98 -34.82 -6.19
C LEU A 19 -31.88 -34.01 -6.91
N ARG A 20 -30.67 -34.00 -6.35
CA ARG A 20 -29.47 -33.48 -7.02
C ARG A 20 -29.10 -34.38 -8.22
N PRO A 21 -28.48 -33.83 -9.28
CA PRO A 21 -27.97 -34.63 -10.39
C PRO A 21 -26.90 -35.62 -9.94
N LYS A 22 -26.84 -36.76 -10.63
CA LYS A 22 -25.99 -37.93 -10.39
C LYS A 22 -24.49 -37.54 -10.33
N LEU A 23 -23.91 -37.53 -9.13
CA LEU A 23 -22.46 -37.41 -8.95
C LEU A 23 -21.86 -38.83 -8.96
N ALA A 24 -20.94 -39.09 -9.89
CA ALA A 24 -20.09 -40.28 -9.82
C ALA A 24 -19.33 -40.28 -8.48
N GLY A 25 -19.17 -41.45 -7.86
CA GLY A 25 -18.47 -41.58 -6.57
C GLY A 25 -19.33 -41.45 -5.30
N THR A 26 -20.67 -41.58 -5.40
CA THR A 26 -21.54 -41.59 -4.21
C THR A 26 -21.85 -43.02 -3.74
N PHE A 27 -21.70 -43.29 -2.45
CA PHE A 27 -21.82 -44.58 -1.78
C PHE A 27 -22.73 -44.47 -0.55
N TYR A 28 -23.53 -45.49 -0.25
CA TYR A 28 -24.52 -45.46 0.84
C TYR A 28 -24.11 -46.40 1.97
N LEU A 29 -24.17 -45.93 3.21
CA LEU A 29 -23.94 -46.74 4.41
C LEU A 29 -25.25 -46.89 5.18
N GLN A 30 -25.62 -48.10 5.56
CA GLN A 30 -26.83 -48.32 6.37
C GLN A 30 -26.66 -49.52 7.29
N GLN A 31 -27.21 -49.43 8.50
CA GLN A 31 -27.18 -50.57 9.43
C GLN A 31 -27.92 -51.79 8.87
N PRO A 32 -27.50 -53.02 9.23
CA PRO A 32 -28.17 -54.25 8.81
C PRO A 32 -29.66 -54.25 9.19
N GLY A 33 -30.56 -54.40 8.20
CA GLY A 33 -32.01 -54.57 8.44
C GLY A 33 -32.95 -53.58 7.74
N PHE A 34 -32.48 -52.74 6.81
CA PHE A 34 -33.29 -51.76 6.08
C PHE A 34 -33.49 -52.09 4.58
N GLU A 35 -34.46 -51.42 3.95
CA GLU A 35 -34.90 -51.62 2.56
C GLU A 35 -33.78 -51.49 1.51
N PRO A 36 -33.88 -52.19 0.35
CA PRO A 36 -32.89 -52.14 -0.72
C PRO A 36 -32.72 -50.71 -1.29
N CYS A 37 -31.54 -50.45 -1.85
CA CYS A 37 -31.23 -49.13 -2.40
C CYS A 37 -32.20 -48.69 -3.51
N PRO A 38 -32.44 -47.37 -3.66
CA PRO A 38 -33.12 -46.84 -4.84
C PRO A 38 -32.41 -47.35 -6.10
N SER A 39 -33.16 -47.87 -7.06
CA SER A 39 -32.66 -48.60 -8.26
C SER A 39 -31.75 -47.79 -9.21
N THR A 40 -31.38 -46.57 -8.83
CA THR A 40 -30.59 -45.62 -9.62
C THR A 40 -29.22 -45.31 -9.02
N VAL A 41 -28.80 -45.99 -7.93
CA VAL A 41 -27.59 -45.64 -7.17
C VAL A 41 -26.70 -46.85 -6.86
N THR A 42 -25.37 -46.67 -6.96
CA THR A 42 -24.35 -47.67 -6.58
C THR A 42 -24.17 -47.70 -5.06
N CYS A 43 -24.55 -48.82 -4.43
CA CYS A 43 -24.59 -48.95 -2.97
C CYS A 43 -23.55 -49.90 -2.36
N GLY A 44 -22.79 -50.64 -3.17
CA GLY A 44 -21.84 -51.65 -2.71
C GLY A 44 -21.26 -52.44 -3.89
N GLU A 45 -20.48 -53.49 -3.61
CA GLU A 45 -19.98 -54.42 -4.65
C GLU A 45 -21.12 -55.21 -5.33
N ARG A 46 -22.26 -55.35 -4.66
CA ARG A 46 -23.51 -55.84 -5.25
C ARG A 46 -24.42 -54.62 -5.37
N GLU A 47 -24.82 -54.25 -6.59
CA GLU A 47 -25.60 -53.04 -6.93
C GLU A 47 -26.96 -52.88 -6.18
N GLU A 48 -27.29 -53.76 -5.23
CA GLU A 48 -28.59 -53.85 -4.56
C GLU A 48 -28.58 -53.45 -3.07
N TYR A 49 -27.42 -53.43 -2.37
CA TYR A 49 -27.37 -53.25 -0.91
C TYR A 49 -26.35 -52.18 -0.46
N PRO A 50 -26.69 -51.35 0.55
CA PRO A 50 -25.77 -50.38 1.17
C PRO A 50 -24.65 -51.08 1.96
N PHE A 51 -23.53 -50.39 2.15
CA PHE A 51 -22.44 -50.85 3.00
C PHE A 51 -22.88 -50.94 4.46
N SER A 52 -22.49 -52.03 5.14
CA SER A 52 -22.92 -52.30 6.50
C SER A 52 -22.09 -51.58 7.57
N SER A 53 -20.89 -51.11 7.21
CA SER A 53 -19.98 -50.38 8.09
C SER A 53 -19.10 -49.37 7.32
N ILE A 54 -18.47 -48.44 8.05
CA ILE A 54 -17.53 -47.47 7.49
C ILE A 54 -16.26 -48.17 6.97
N SER A 55 -15.74 -49.15 7.70
CA SER A 55 -14.61 -49.98 7.26
C SER A 55 -14.87 -50.66 5.92
N GLU A 56 -16.05 -51.27 5.74
CA GLU A 56 -16.42 -51.92 4.49
C GLU A 56 -16.49 -50.91 3.34
N ALA A 57 -17.17 -49.78 3.57
CA ALA A 57 -17.31 -48.72 2.57
C ALA A 57 -15.95 -48.14 2.13
N LEU A 58 -15.03 -47.85 3.06
CA LEU A 58 -13.71 -47.32 2.74
C LEU A 58 -12.83 -48.35 2.02
N ARG A 59 -12.89 -49.63 2.41
CA ARG A 59 -12.13 -50.72 1.79
C ARG A 59 -12.57 -50.98 0.35
N GLU A 60 -13.86 -51.15 0.13
CA GLU A 60 -14.39 -51.51 -1.21
C GLU A 60 -14.31 -50.34 -2.22
N THR A 61 -14.24 -49.11 -1.71
CA THR A 61 -14.10 -47.90 -2.54
C THR A 61 -12.66 -47.42 -2.68
N ALA A 62 -11.69 -48.09 -2.08
CA ALA A 62 -10.27 -47.72 -2.17
C ALA A 62 -9.76 -47.65 -3.62
N LYS A 63 -10.33 -48.45 -4.53
CA LYS A 63 -10.04 -48.39 -5.97
C LYS A 63 -10.39 -47.03 -6.63
N TYR A 64 -11.21 -46.21 -5.98
CA TYR A 64 -11.58 -44.87 -6.40
C TYR A 64 -10.86 -43.77 -5.61
N ALA A 65 -9.71 -44.07 -4.98
CA ALA A 65 -8.99 -43.10 -4.15
C ALA A 65 -8.55 -41.81 -4.89
N ASN A 66 -8.42 -41.86 -6.22
CA ASN A 66 -8.10 -40.71 -7.07
C ASN A 66 -9.33 -39.86 -7.46
N GLU A 67 -10.54 -40.31 -7.10
CA GLU A 67 -11.80 -39.62 -7.35
C GLU A 67 -12.40 -39.16 -6.03
N LYS A 68 -13.30 -38.17 -6.09
CA LYS A 68 -14.07 -37.75 -4.92
C LYS A 68 -15.05 -38.83 -4.50
N ARG A 69 -14.92 -39.32 -3.27
CA ARG A 69 -15.79 -40.34 -2.66
C ARG A 69 -16.74 -39.70 -1.67
N VAL A 70 -18.04 -39.82 -1.91
CA VAL A 70 -19.11 -39.29 -1.06
C VAL A 70 -19.86 -40.43 -0.41
N PHE A 71 -19.82 -40.51 0.92
CA PHE A 71 -20.45 -41.52 1.74
C PHE A 71 -21.70 -40.94 2.41
N MET A 72 -22.87 -41.45 2.05
CA MET A 72 -24.16 -41.02 2.59
C MET A 72 -24.61 -41.98 3.69
N PHE A 73 -24.70 -41.49 4.93
CA PHE A 73 -25.17 -42.27 6.06
C PHE A 73 -26.69 -42.39 6.08
N GLY A 74 -27.19 -43.61 6.22
CA GLY A 74 -28.56 -43.86 6.64
C GLY A 74 -28.77 -43.47 8.11
N LYS A 75 -30.01 -43.18 8.49
CA LYS A 75 -30.34 -42.97 9.90
C LYS A 75 -30.00 -44.23 10.70
N GLY A 76 -29.25 -44.08 11.79
CA GLY A 76 -28.82 -45.19 12.63
C GLY A 76 -27.68 -44.84 13.57
N GLU A 77 -27.35 -45.81 14.43
CA GLU A 77 -26.25 -45.71 15.40
C GLU A 77 -25.15 -46.70 15.02
N TYR A 78 -24.07 -46.18 14.45
CA TYR A 78 -22.94 -46.92 13.90
C TYR A 78 -21.99 -47.29 15.04
N THR A 79 -22.24 -48.45 15.64
CA THR A 79 -21.46 -49.04 16.74
C THR A 79 -20.52 -50.14 16.26
N GLY A 80 -19.54 -50.50 17.10
CA GLY A 80 -18.65 -51.65 16.88
C GLY A 80 -17.36 -51.29 16.14
N ALA A 81 -16.39 -52.21 16.17
CA ALA A 81 -15.01 -51.97 15.72
C ALA A 81 -14.86 -51.61 14.23
N ASP A 82 -15.88 -51.91 13.42
CA ASP A 82 -15.86 -51.59 11.99
C ASP A 82 -16.31 -50.15 11.67
N ASN A 83 -16.63 -49.34 12.69
CA ASN A 83 -17.12 -47.96 12.53
C ASN A 83 -16.25 -46.90 13.25
N PHE A 84 -15.06 -47.28 13.73
CA PHE A 84 -14.02 -46.36 14.23
C PHE A 84 -12.63 -46.89 13.86
N ASP A 85 -11.56 -46.14 14.17
CA ASP A 85 -10.17 -46.43 13.76
C ASP A 85 -9.91 -46.35 12.25
N HIS A 86 -10.52 -45.37 11.58
CA HIS A 86 -10.38 -45.24 10.13
C HIS A 86 -9.25 -44.30 9.75
N HIS A 87 -8.22 -44.87 9.14
CA HIS A 87 -7.12 -44.11 8.55
C HIS A 87 -7.44 -43.78 7.09
N ILE A 88 -7.64 -42.49 6.80
CA ILE A 88 -7.91 -41.97 5.46
C ILE A 88 -6.63 -41.33 4.95
N ASN A 89 -5.93 -42.02 4.06
CA ASN A 89 -4.70 -41.54 3.46
C ASN A 89 -4.89 -41.26 1.96
N GLY A 90 -4.75 -40.00 1.56
CA GLY A 90 -4.95 -39.57 0.18
C GLY A 90 -6.42 -39.44 -0.28
N GLY A 91 -6.62 -38.63 -1.32
CA GLY A 91 -7.91 -38.48 -2.02
C GLY A 91 -8.90 -37.52 -1.34
N ASP A 92 -10.06 -37.36 -1.99
CA ASP A 92 -11.15 -36.51 -1.52
C ASP A 92 -12.28 -37.36 -0.95
N VAL A 93 -12.52 -37.28 0.37
CA VAL A 93 -13.53 -38.08 1.07
C VAL A 93 -14.53 -37.19 1.79
N GLU A 94 -15.82 -37.44 1.55
CA GLU A 94 -16.90 -36.69 2.18
C GLU A 94 -17.92 -37.64 2.82
N PHE A 95 -18.21 -37.43 4.10
CA PHE A 95 -19.20 -38.16 4.87
C PHE A 95 -20.38 -37.25 5.19
N ILE A 96 -21.57 -37.61 4.72
CA ILE A 96 -22.78 -36.77 4.81
C ILE A 96 -23.92 -37.55 5.44
N ASN A 97 -24.58 -36.96 6.42
CA ASN A 97 -25.94 -37.34 6.78
C ASN A 97 -26.96 -36.60 5.89
N PRO A 98 -27.66 -37.28 4.96
CA PRO A 98 -28.55 -36.65 3.98
C PRO A 98 -29.82 -36.06 4.58
N THR A 99 -30.12 -36.36 5.86
CA THR A 99 -31.28 -35.78 6.55
C THR A 99 -31.01 -34.38 7.09
N PHE A 100 -29.73 -33.97 7.15
CA PHE A 100 -29.27 -32.72 7.74
C PHE A 100 -29.66 -32.55 9.23
N ASP A 101 -29.99 -33.64 9.93
CA ASP A 101 -30.26 -33.67 11.37
C ASP A 101 -29.18 -34.49 12.09
N VAL A 102 -28.31 -33.82 12.85
CA VAL A 102 -27.20 -34.43 13.60
C VAL A 102 -27.63 -35.58 14.51
N ARG A 103 -28.88 -35.60 14.97
CA ARG A 103 -29.38 -36.61 15.91
C ARG A 103 -29.71 -37.94 15.26
N THR A 104 -29.71 -38.02 13.92
CA THR A 104 -30.13 -39.23 13.21
C THR A 104 -28.98 -40.15 12.84
N VAL A 105 -27.74 -39.65 12.79
CA VAL A 105 -26.54 -40.45 12.50
C VAL A 105 -25.57 -40.29 13.66
N ILE A 106 -25.40 -41.38 14.41
CA ILE A 106 -24.55 -41.42 15.59
C ILE A 106 -23.41 -42.41 15.32
N ILE A 107 -22.15 -41.98 15.46
CA ILE A 107 -21.00 -42.87 15.52
C ILE A 107 -20.63 -43.03 16.98
N GLU A 108 -20.83 -44.23 17.54
CA GLU A 108 -20.66 -44.50 18.97
C GLU A 108 -19.43 -45.38 19.19
N CYS A 109 -18.49 -44.89 20.00
CA CYS A 109 -17.32 -45.64 20.44
C CYS A 109 -17.55 -46.29 21.81
N SER A 110 -17.04 -47.50 22.04
CA SER A 110 -17.22 -48.24 23.30
C SER A 110 -16.24 -47.85 24.43
N SER A 111 -16.01 -46.54 24.63
CA SER A 111 -15.26 -45.88 25.73
C SER A 111 -13.72 -45.89 25.73
N VAL A 112 -13.03 -46.82 25.07
CA VAL A 112 -11.53 -46.83 25.00
C VAL A 112 -11.06 -47.31 23.63
N TYR A 113 -10.98 -46.41 22.65
CA TYR A 113 -10.63 -46.73 21.27
C TYR A 113 -9.81 -45.61 20.59
N PRO A 114 -9.05 -45.94 19.54
CA PRO A 114 -8.37 -44.97 18.68
C PRO A 114 -9.33 -43.94 18.05
N PRO A 115 -8.82 -42.87 17.40
CA PRO A 115 -9.63 -41.90 16.68
C PRO A 115 -10.69 -42.56 15.79
N VAL A 116 -11.86 -41.94 15.66
CA VAL A 116 -12.85 -42.35 14.67
C VAL A 116 -12.27 -42.17 13.26
N PHE A 117 -11.67 -41.01 13.02
CA PHE A 117 -11.02 -40.68 11.76
C PHE A 117 -9.62 -40.13 12.03
N THR A 118 -8.62 -40.73 11.36
CA THR A 118 -7.27 -40.18 11.21
C THR A 118 -7.06 -39.86 9.74
N VAL A 119 -7.00 -38.58 9.40
CA VAL A 119 -6.93 -38.07 8.02
C VAL A 119 -5.51 -37.62 7.73
N THR A 120 -4.88 -38.20 6.73
CA THR A 120 -3.50 -37.88 6.32
C THR A 120 -3.40 -37.62 4.83
N ASN A 121 -2.74 -36.54 4.40
CA ASN A 121 -2.54 -36.21 2.97
C ASN A 121 -3.85 -36.21 2.14
N ALA A 122 -5.00 -35.87 2.75
CA ALA A 122 -6.32 -36.01 2.12
C ALA A 122 -7.17 -34.74 2.28
N SER A 123 -8.17 -34.59 1.41
CA SER A 123 -9.28 -33.66 1.61
C SER A 123 -10.45 -34.39 2.26
N PHE A 124 -10.93 -33.90 3.39
CA PHE A 124 -11.94 -34.60 4.19
C PHE A 124 -13.08 -33.69 4.64
N VAL A 125 -14.32 -34.14 4.41
CA VAL A 125 -15.53 -33.44 4.84
C VAL A 125 -16.37 -34.34 5.73
N LEU A 126 -16.78 -33.85 6.90
CA LEU A 126 -17.71 -34.53 7.79
C LEU A 126 -18.91 -33.61 8.08
N ARG A 127 -20.13 -34.07 7.75
CA ARG A 127 -21.32 -33.22 7.79
C ARG A 127 -22.52 -33.86 8.49
N ASP A 128 -23.11 -33.12 9.43
CA ASP A 128 -24.37 -33.43 10.11
C ASP A 128 -24.36 -34.76 10.89
N ILE A 129 -23.25 -35.06 11.57
CA ILE A 129 -23.00 -36.34 12.28
C ILE A 129 -22.72 -36.09 13.76
N THR A 130 -23.19 -36.99 14.62
CA THR A 130 -22.85 -37.01 16.05
C THR A 130 -21.83 -38.10 16.35
N ILE A 131 -20.73 -37.77 17.05
CA ILE A 131 -19.71 -38.70 17.54
C ILE A 131 -19.85 -38.81 19.07
N LYS A 132 -19.99 -40.03 19.61
CA LYS A 132 -20.26 -40.25 21.05
C LYS A 132 -19.32 -41.24 21.71
N TYR A 133 -19.04 -40.99 23.00
CA TYR A 133 -18.32 -41.92 23.89
C TYR A 133 -16.94 -42.38 23.38
N CYS A 134 -16.33 -41.57 22.52
CA CYS A 134 -14.99 -41.84 21.97
C CYS A 134 -13.92 -41.38 22.94
N GLY A 135 -13.25 -42.36 23.54
CA GLY A 135 -12.21 -42.16 24.54
C GLY A 135 -10.86 -42.70 24.06
N GLY A 136 -9.78 -41.92 24.05
CA GLY A 136 -8.48 -42.40 23.55
C GLY A 136 -7.26 -41.52 23.87
N ALA A 137 -6.10 -41.89 23.32
CA ALA A 137 -4.88 -41.07 23.42
C ALA A 137 -4.97 -39.78 22.57
N PHE A 138 -5.75 -39.85 21.49
CA PHE A 138 -5.93 -38.78 20.52
C PHE A 138 -7.37 -38.24 20.55
N ALA A 139 -7.62 -37.19 19.78
CA ALA A 139 -8.98 -36.71 19.54
C ALA A 139 -9.78 -37.71 18.67
N PRO A 140 -11.12 -37.74 18.78
CA PRO A 140 -11.97 -38.55 17.90
C PRO A 140 -11.77 -38.26 16.41
N VAL A 141 -11.39 -37.04 16.04
CA VAL A 141 -11.03 -36.67 14.66
C VAL A 141 -9.64 -36.04 14.65
N VAL A 142 -8.74 -36.62 13.87
CA VAL A 142 -7.33 -36.23 13.72
C VAL A 142 -7.06 -35.85 12.26
N PHE A 143 -6.42 -34.70 12.04
CA PHE A 143 -5.91 -34.27 10.74
C PHE A 143 -4.40 -34.11 10.80
N GLU A 144 -3.68 -34.69 9.83
CA GLU A 144 -2.24 -34.50 9.64
C GLU A 144 -1.94 -34.25 8.16
N ASN A 145 -1.22 -33.18 7.82
CA ASN A 145 -0.94 -32.76 6.44
C ASN A 145 -2.17 -32.82 5.50
N SER A 146 -3.34 -32.36 5.98
CA SER A 146 -4.63 -32.58 5.32
C SER A 146 -5.48 -31.31 5.27
N VAL A 147 -6.45 -31.27 4.36
CA VAL A 147 -7.46 -30.21 4.30
C VAL A 147 -8.80 -30.76 4.78
N GLY A 148 -9.45 -30.09 5.72
CA GLY A 148 -10.63 -30.60 6.41
C GLY A 148 -11.81 -29.64 6.45
N THR A 149 -13.04 -30.15 6.46
CA THR A 149 -14.23 -29.36 6.80
C THR A 149 -15.20 -30.16 7.68
N LEU A 150 -15.47 -29.67 8.88
CA LEU A 150 -16.45 -30.23 9.82
C LEU A 150 -17.68 -29.32 9.86
N THR A 151 -18.80 -29.78 9.31
CA THR A 151 -20.06 -29.00 9.26
C THR A 151 -21.12 -29.61 10.17
N ASN A 152 -21.59 -28.87 11.16
CA ASN A 152 -22.61 -29.26 12.12
C ASN A 152 -22.30 -30.63 12.76
N VAL A 153 -21.05 -30.84 13.15
CA VAL A 153 -20.62 -32.08 13.83
C VAL A 153 -20.82 -31.91 15.33
N GLN A 154 -21.45 -32.89 15.97
CA GLN A 154 -21.68 -32.90 17.41
C GLN A 154 -20.79 -33.94 18.10
N PHE A 155 -20.04 -33.54 19.13
CA PHE A 155 -19.21 -34.43 19.94
C PHE A 155 -19.83 -34.57 21.34
N ASP A 156 -20.36 -35.75 21.68
CA ASP A 156 -20.95 -36.01 23.01
C ASP A 156 -20.09 -36.96 23.84
N TYR A 157 -19.72 -36.55 25.05
CA TYR A 157 -19.02 -37.39 26.03
C TYR A 157 -17.71 -38.01 25.48
N THR A 158 -17.00 -37.29 24.61
CA THR A 158 -15.72 -37.72 24.06
C THR A 158 -14.56 -37.31 24.97
N THR A 159 -13.49 -38.12 25.04
CA THR A 159 -12.31 -37.88 25.88
C THR A 159 -11.04 -38.24 25.12
N GLY A 160 -10.12 -37.31 24.89
CA GLY A 160 -8.79 -37.61 24.32
C GLY A 160 -7.69 -37.08 25.24
N SER A 161 -6.47 -37.64 25.24
CA SER A 161 -5.36 -37.02 25.99
C SER A 161 -4.80 -35.77 25.34
N LEU A 162 -4.83 -35.67 24.01
CA LEU A 162 -4.37 -34.46 23.30
C LEU A 162 -5.49 -33.43 23.14
N ALA A 163 -6.71 -33.87 22.79
CA ALA A 163 -7.92 -33.04 22.73
C ALA A 163 -9.17 -33.91 22.84
N THR A 164 -10.26 -33.36 23.38
CA THR A 164 -11.51 -34.11 23.57
C THR A 164 -12.28 -34.31 22.27
N SER A 165 -12.08 -33.47 21.24
CA SER A 165 -12.92 -33.51 20.03
C SER A 165 -12.14 -33.50 18.72
N VAL A 166 -11.25 -32.51 18.52
CA VAL A 166 -10.51 -32.37 17.25
C VAL A 166 -9.03 -32.11 17.50
N TYR A 167 -8.17 -32.82 16.77
CA TYR A 167 -6.73 -32.54 16.72
C TYR A 167 -6.32 -32.24 15.28
N VAL A 168 -5.58 -31.14 15.09
CA VAL A 168 -5.10 -30.66 13.79
C VAL A 168 -3.59 -30.50 13.86
N GLY A 169 -2.84 -31.29 13.11
CA GLY A 169 -1.38 -31.34 13.15
C GLY A 169 -0.73 -31.27 11.78
N GLN A 170 0.60 -31.12 11.77
CA GLN A 170 1.47 -31.30 10.61
C GLN A 170 1.03 -30.51 9.36
N LYS A 171 0.90 -29.17 9.44
CA LYS A 171 0.50 -28.29 8.32
C LYS A 171 -0.88 -28.58 7.73
N SER A 172 -1.84 -29.00 8.55
CA SER A 172 -3.22 -29.21 8.10
C SER A 172 -4.00 -27.89 8.06
N SER A 173 -5.01 -27.77 7.19
CA SER A 173 -5.93 -26.63 7.13
C SER A 173 -7.37 -27.12 7.31
N VAL A 174 -8.02 -26.78 8.42
CA VAL A 174 -9.34 -27.35 8.78
C VAL A 174 -10.35 -26.25 9.05
N GLN A 175 -11.56 -26.40 8.52
CA GLN A 175 -12.67 -25.49 8.78
C GLN A 175 -13.76 -26.15 9.64
N VAL A 176 -14.24 -25.49 10.68
CA VAL A 176 -15.33 -25.94 11.55
C VAL A 176 -16.51 -24.97 11.44
N ILE A 177 -17.65 -25.48 10.96
CA ILE A 177 -18.87 -24.71 10.70
C ILE A 177 -20.01 -25.30 11.52
N GLY A 178 -20.47 -24.62 12.57
CA GLY A 178 -21.60 -25.03 13.39
C GLY A 178 -21.33 -26.20 14.35
N GLY A 179 -20.07 -26.45 14.73
CA GLY A 179 -19.70 -27.53 15.65
C GLY A 179 -20.39 -27.42 17.01
N ARG A 180 -20.74 -28.56 17.61
CA ARG A 180 -21.33 -28.67 18.96
C ARG A 180 -20.47 -29.60 19.82
N TYR A 181 -20.15 -29.17 21.03
CA TYR A 181 -19.30 -29.93 21.94
C TYR A 181 -19.97 -30.09 23.29
N ASN A 182 -20.28 -31.34 23.66
CA ASN A 182 -20.80 -31.71 24.96
C ASN A 182 -19.73 -32.56 25.66
N ALA A 183 -18.87 -31.93 26.46
CA ALA A 183 -17.84 -32.66 27.20
C ALA A 183 -18.44 -33.57 28.27
N GLY A 184 -17.77 -34.71 28.50
CA GLY A 184 -18.01 -35.55 29.66
C GLY A 184 -17.45 -34.94 30.97
N ILE A 185 -17.52 -35.71 32.05
CA ILE A 185 -17.27 -35.30 33.46
C ILE A 185 -15.79 -34.91 33.73
N TYR A 186 -14.92 -34.81 32.72
CA TYR A 186 -13.50 -34.49 32.86
C TYR A 186 -13.18 -33.11 32.24
N PRO A 187 -13.23 -32.03 33.04
CA PRO A 187 -13.14 -30.65 32.54
C PRO A 187 -11.75 -30.21 32.09
N THR A 188 -10.67 -30.93 32.46
CA THR A 188 -9.31 -30.40 32.39
C THR A 188 -8.60 -30.52 31.02
N ARG A 189 -9.31 -30.79 29.92
CA ARG A 189 -8.68 -31.07 28.61
C ARG A 189 -9.23 -30.18 27.50
N PRO A 190 -8.38 -29.79 26.52
CA PRO A 190 -8.80 -28.92 25.45
C PRO A 190 -9.79 -29.62 24.53
N PHE A 191 -10.76 -28.87 24.01
CA PHE A 191 -11.72 -29.38 23.04
C PHE A 191 -11.08 -29.56 21.68
N ILE A 192 -10.25 -28.58 21.32
CA ILE A 192 -9.54 -28.54 20.05
C ILE A 192 -8.07 -28.26 20.36
N ARG A 193 -7.18 -29.04 19.73
CA ARG A 193 -5.75 -28.80 19.75
C ARG A 193 -5.22 -28.68 18.33
N THR A 194 -4.50 -27.61 18.04
CA THR A 194 -3.81 -27.39 16.77
C THR A 194 -2.30 -27.38 17.01
N SER A 195 -1.52 -27.95 16.09
CA SER A 195 -0.06 -28.04 16.21
C SER A 195 0.66 -28.04 14.86
N GLY A 196 1.94 -27.65 14.86
CA GLY A 196 2.86 -27.85 13.74
C GLY A 196 2.50 -27.06 12.48
N HIS A 197 2.35 -25.74 12.58
CA HIS A 197 2.05 -24.83 11.47
C HIS A 197 0.73 -25.14 10.75
N SER A 198 -0.26 -25.61 11.51
CA SER A 198 -1.60 -25.87 10.97
C SER A 198 -2.49 -24.62 11.04
N GLU A 199 -3.51 -24.59 10.20
CA GLU A 199 -4.56 -23.56 10.17
C GLU A 199 -5.91 -24.17 10.57
N LEU A 200 -6.66 -23.47 11.43
CA LEU A 200 -8.00 -23.87 11.84
C LEU A 200 -8.95 -22.67 11.80
N ASP A 201 -9.96 -22.75 10.95
CA ASP A 201 -10.99 -21.71 10.81
C ASP A 201 -12.31 -22.14 11.44
N ILE A 202 -12.75 -21.43 12.46
CA ILE A 202 -13.96 -21.71 13.21
C ILE A 202 -15.02 -20.65 12.86
N LEU A 203 -15.84 -20.93 11.85
CA LEU A 203 -16.82 -19.97 11.34
C LEU A 203 -18.06 -19.84 12.22
N GLN A 204 -18.46 -20.92 12.91
CA GLN A 204 -19.60 -20.88 13.80
C GLN A 204 -19.45 -21.98 14.84
N LEU A 205 -19.54 -21.65 16.12
CA LEU A 205 -19.70 -22.65 17.17
C LEU A 205 -21.04 -22.48 17.83
N ASN A 206 -21.83 -23.55 17.82
CA ASN A 206 -23.05 -23.59 18.58
C ASN A 206 -22.73 -24.23 19.92
N SER A 207 -22.36 -23.41 20.92
CA SER A 207 -22.42 -23.86 22.30
C SER A 207 -23.92 -23.99 22.66
N SER A 208 -24.55 -25.11 22.32
CA SER A 208 -25.81 -25.47 22.99
C SER A 208 -25.45 -25.61 24.46
N MET A 209 -25.88 -24.66 25.27
CA MET A 209 -25.57 -24.56 26.70
C MET A 209 -25.64 -25.94 27.35
N LEU A 210 -24.59 -26.24 28.12
CA LEU A 210 -24.60 -27.11 29.27
C LEU A 210 -25.88 -26.85 30.10
N ASP A 211 -26.98 -27.51 29.73
CA ASP A 211 -28.15 -27.63 30.59
C ASP A 211 -27.87 -28.77 31.59
N MET A 212 -26.79 -28.61 32.35
CA MET A 212 -26.52 -29.46 33.50
C MET A 212 -27.09 -28.76 34.71
N SER A 213 -28.37 -29.03 34.99
CA SER A 213 -29.02 -28.73 36.26
C SER A 213 -28.44 -29.55 37.44
N VAL A 214 -27.16 -29.94 37.39
CA VAL A 214 -26.49 -30.65 38.47
C VAL A 214 -25.95 -29.62 39.44
N THR A 215 -26.81 -29.31 40.40
CA THR A 215 -26.59 -28.42 41.54
C THR A 215 -25.28 -28.71 42.29
N ASN A 216 -24.49 -27.65 42.46
CA ASN A 216 -23.48 -27.40 43.50
C ASN A 216 -22.09 -28.07 43.35
N TYR A 217 -21.09 -27.23 43.02
CA TYR A 217 -19.66 -27.23 43.44
C TYR A 217 -18.52 -27.37 42.42
N LEU A 218 -18.73 -27.59 41.13
CA LEU A 218 -17.63 -27.53 40.16
C LEU A 218 -17.79 -26.31 39.26
N GLN A 219 -16.83 -25.37 39.33
CA GLN A 219 -16.75 -24.25 38.41
C GLN A 219 -16.67 -24.82 36.98
N LEU A 220 -17.63 -24.43 36.14
CA LEU A 220 -17.70 -24.83 34.74
C LEU A 220 -16.52 -24.18 34.01
N GLU A 221 -15.45 -24.93 33.81
CA GLU A 221 -14.34 -24.49 32.97
C GLU A 221 -14.85 -24.27 31.55
N GLN A 222 -14.52 -23.09 30.99
CA GLN A 222 -14.87 -22.76 29.62
C GLN A 222 -14.15 -23.72 28.65
N PRO A 223 -14.79 -24.11 27.55
CA PRO A 223 -14.14 -24.93 26.54
C PRO A 223 -12.83 -24.31 26.06
N MET A 224 -11.73 -25.07 26.17
CA MET A 224 -10.37 -24.60 25.90
C MET A 224 -9.89 -24.97 24.49
N VAL A 225 -9.27 -24.02 23.79
CA VAL A 225 -8.55 -24.24 22.53
C VAL A 225 -7.04 -24.11 22.77
N ILE A 226 -6.27 -25.09 22.30
CA ILE A 226 -4.80 -25.09 22.36
C ILE A 226 -4.23 -24.95 20.95
N CYS A 227 -3.24 -24.08 20.77
CA CYS A 227 -2.58 -23.85 19.49
C CYS A 227 -1.08 -23.78 19.71
N GLN A 228 -0.34 -24.75 19.19
CA GLN A 228 1.12 -24.80 19.23
C GLN A 228 1.64 -24.52 17.82
N ASP A 229 2.29 -23.37 17.63
CA ASP A 229 2.84 -22.94 16.34
C ASP A 229 1.81 -22.97 15.19
N SER A 230 0.54 -22.68 15.48
CA SER A 230 -0.58 -22.84 14.54
C SER A 230 -1.51 -21.63 14.61
N ARG A 231 -2.17 -21.32 13.49
CA ARG A 231 -3.10 -20.20 13.38
C ARG A 231 -4.52 -20.70 13.57
N VAL A 232 -5.27 -20.06 14.47
CA VAL A 232 -6.71 -20.31 14.60
C VAL A 232 -7.45 -19.03 14.29
N THR A 233 -8.43 -19.07 13.39
CA THR A 233 -9.33 -17.94 13.15
C THR A 233 -10.74 -18.29 13.58
N VAL A 234 -11.49 -17.30 14.09
CA VAL A 234 -12.85 -17.51 14.61
C VAL A 234 -13.76 -16.36 14.19
N ASP A 235 -15.02 -16.64 13.88
CA ASP A 235 -16.03 -15.57 13.75
C ASP A 235 -16.36 -15.00 15.15
N SER A 236 -16.02 -13.72 15.36
CA SER A 236 -16.03 -13.05 16.67
C SER A 236 -17.38 -13.10 17.39
N SER A 237 -18.49 -13.26 16.65
CA SER A 237 -19.84 -13.26 17.19
C SER A 237 -20.12 -14.46 18.12
N SER A 238 -19.32 -15.52 18.04
CA SER A 238 -19.56 -16.78 18.76
C SER A 238 -18.46 -17.17 19.77
N PHE A 239 -17.37 -16.41 19.85
CA PHE A 239 -16.18 -16.82 20.63
C PHE A 239 -16.15 -16.37 22.11
N ALA A 240 -17.10 -15.53 22.57
CA ALA A 240 -17.12 -14.95 23.93
C ALA A 240 -17.26 -15.96 25.10
N ARG A 241 -17.14 -17.27 24.85
CA ARG A 241 -17.37 -18.36 25.83
C ARG A 241 -16.24 -19.39 25.91
N TYR A 242 -15.13 -19.18 25.20
CA TYR A 242 -14.01 -20.12 25.13
C TYR A 242 -12.77 -19.55 25.83
N SER A 243 -11.97 -20.42 26.42
CA SER A 243 -10.63 -20.09 26.92
C SER A 243 -9.58 -20.55 25.91
N CYS A 244 -8.43 -19.88 25.89
CA CYS A 244 -7.28 -20.30 25.07
C CYS A 244 -6.10 -20.59 25.98
N GLN A 245 -5.22 -21.50 25.58
CA GLN A 245 -3.90 -21.62 26.21
C GLN A 245 -3.03 -20.40 25.89
N SER A 246 -2.16 -20.02 26.83
CA SER A 246 -1.13 -18.99 26.64
C SER A 246 -0.33 -19.26 25.36
N GLY A 247 -0.08 -18.22 24.58
CA GLY A 247 0.63 -18.32 23.30
C GLY A 247 -0.22 -18.75 22.10
N CYS A 248 -1.48 -19.17 22.30
CA CYS A 248 -2.36 -19.40 21.15
C CYS A 248 -2.83 -18.06 20.55
N SER A 249 -2.62 -17.89 19.25
CA SER A 249 -3.20 -16.79 18.46
C SER A 249 -4.54 -17.22 17.88
N VAL A 250 -5.64 -16.86 18.55
CA VAL A 250 -7.00 -17.01 17.99
C VAL A 250 -7.48 -15.67 17.46
N ILE A 251 -7.46 -15.51 16.15
CA ILE A 251 -7.78 -14.24 15.48
C ILE A 251 -9.27 -14.18 15.15
N ALA A 252 -9.96 -13.12 15.59
CA ALA A 252 -11.28 -12.79 15.10
C ALA A 252 -11.24 -12.49 13.60
N THR A 253 -11.97 -13.23 12.77
CA THR A 253 -12.08 -12.93 11.34
C THR A 253 -12.71 -11.56 11.08
N SER A 254 -13.65 -11.12 11.93
CA SER A 254 -14.34 -9.83 11.73
C SER A 254 -13.56 -8.61 12.21
N THR A 255 -12.61 -8.77 13.13
CA THR A 255 -11.88 -7.64 13.75
C THR A 255 -10.36 -7.74 13.61
N GLY A 256 -9.81 -8.85 13.15
CA GLY A 256 -8.37 -9.10 13.09
C GLY A 256 -7.68 -9.18 14.45
N THR A 257 -8.44 -9.03 15.54
CA THR A 257 -7.91 -9.00 16.90
C THR A 257 -7.77 -10.41 17.45
N ASN A 258 -6.69 -10.69 18.16
CA ASN A 258 -6.59 -11.90 18.97
C ASN A 258 -7.69 -11.85 20.07
N ILE A 259 -8.66 -12.77 19.99
CA ILE A 259 -9.77 -12.87 20.95
C ILE A 259 -9.42 -13.76 22.13
N CYS A 260 -8.24 -14.37 22.16
CA CYS A 260 -7.70 -14.82 23.43
C CYS A 260 -7.27 -13.54 24.14
N PRO A 261 -8.08 -12.99 25.09
CA PRO A 261 -7.53 -11.94 25.92
C PRO A 261 -6.28 -12.53 26.55
N ILE A 262 -5.22 -11.72 26.57
CA ILE A 262 -4.03 -11.98 27.38
C ILE A 262 -4.48 -11.82 28.84
N TYR A 263 -5.38 -12.68 29.30
CA TYR A 263 -5.72 -12.80 30.70
C TYR A 263 -4.58 -13.58 31.34
N TYR A 264 -3.50 -12.86 31.64
CA TYR A 264 -2.68 -13.19 32.79
C TYR A 264 -3.51 -12.90 34.05
N SER A 265 -4.51 -13.72 34.31
CA SER A 265 -4.40 -14.45 35.56
C SER A 265 -3.80 -15.77 35.12
N VAL A 266 -2.51 -15.99 35.39
CA VAL A 266 -2.03 -17.35 35.69
C VAL A 266 -3.19 -17.98 36.45
N PRO A 267 -3.88 -19.04 35.95
CA PRO A 267 -4.98 -19.62 36.69
C PRO A 267 -4.43 -19.78 38.09
N GLU A 268 -5.00 -19.05 39.08
CA GLU A 268 -4.44 -19.02 40.43
C GLU A 268 -4.18 -20.48 40.72
N PRO A 269 -2.90 -20.91 40.78
CA PRO A 269 -2.66 -22.31 40.79
C PRO A 269 -3.27 -22.73 42.11
N ILE A 270 -4.31 -23.57 42.01
CA ILE A 270 -5.11 -23.98 43.16
C ILE A 270 -4.24 -24.99 43.91
N PHE A 271 -3.17 -24.48 44.51
CA PHE A 271 -2.18 -25.22 45.26
C PHE A 271 -2.76 -25.42 46.66
N LYS A 272 -3.63 -26.42 46.81
CA LYS A 272 -3.98 -26.96 48.12
C LYS A 272 -3.08 -28.13 48.44
N TYR A 273 -1.86 -27.84 48.88
CA TYR A 273 -1.00 -28.85 49.50
C TYR A 273 -1.10 -28.73 51.03
N GLU A 274 -2.14 -29.32 51.62
CA GLU A 274 -2.23 -29.54 53.07
C GLU A 274 -1.42 -30.80 53.43
N GLY A 275 -0.09 -30.69 53.47
CA GLY A 275 0.73 -31.83 53.83
C GLY A 275 2.20 -31.51 54.01
N VAL A 276 2.68 -31.65 55.25
CA VAL A 276 4.08 -31.72 55.70
C VAL A 276 4.75 -30.39 56.11
N GLY A 277 4.43 -29.94 57.33
CA GLY A 277 5.36 -29.74 58.47
C GLY A 277 6.63 -28.86 58.40
N SER A 278 7.11 -28.38 57.27
CA SER A 278 8.18 -27.37 57.22
C SER A 278 7.57 -25.98 57.19
N THR A 279 7.86 -25.15 58.19
CA THR A 279 7.53 -23.73 58.17
C THR A 279 8.41 -23.04 57.13
N TYR A 280 7.97 -23.05 55.88
CA TYR A 280 8.59 -22.25 54.83
C TYR A 280 8.32 -20.77 55.12
N GLN A 281 9.38 -19.98 55.23
CA GLN A 281 9.25 -18.54 55.40
C GLN A 281 9.09 -17.92 54.01
N CYS A 282 7.85 -17.65 53.61
CA CYS A 282 7.61 -16.65 52.57
C CYS A 282 8.26 -15.35 53.02
N ILE A 283 8.90 -14.64 52.11
CA ILE A 283 9.31 -13.27 52.36
C ILE A 283 8.02 -12.44 52.42
N ASP A 284 7.47 -12.22 53.63
CA ASP A 284 6.29 -11.38 53.87
C ASP A 284 6.69 -9.89 53.75
N THR A 285 7.08 -9.50 52.53
CA THR A 285 7.35 -8.11 52.17
C THR A 285 6.05 -7.48 51.71
N LYS A 286 5.51 -6.58 52.53
CA LYS A 286 4.27 -5.88 52.24
C LYS A 286 4.60 -4.43 51.95
N CYS A 287 4.63 -4.11 50.66
CA CYS A 287 4.80 -2.73 50.26
C CYS A 287 3.68 -1.84 50.84
N GLY A 288 4.07 -0.75 51.50
CA GLY A 288 3.22 0.16 52.26
C GLY A 288 3.22 -0.06 53.78
N ASP A 289 4.03 -0.96 54.33
CA ASP A 289 4.10 -1.20 55.78
C ASP A 289 5.09 -0.26 56.52
N GLN A 290 5.76 0.61 55.78
CA GLN A 290 6.77 1.58 56.23
C GLN A 290 8.08 0.97 56.75
N LYS A 291 8.37 -0.30 56.48
CA LYS A 291 9.64 -0.94 56.82
C LYS A 291 10.37 -1.37 55.57
N CYS A 292 11.45 -0.66 55.23
CA CYS A 292 12.29 -1.06 54.11
C CYS A 292 13.02 -2.38 54.37
N ASP A 293 12.48 -3.48 53.85
CA ASP A 293 13.17 -4.76 53.85
C ASP A 293 14.28 -4.79 52.77
N PRO A 294 15.36 -5.58 52.94
CA PRO A 294 16.46 -5.63 51.97
C PRO A 294 16.03 -6.00 50.54
N TYR A 295 14.91 -6.71 50.40
CA TYR A 295 14.35 -7.13 49.13
C TYR A 295 13.46 -6.06 48.48
N GLU A 296 12.87 -5.17 49.29
CA GLU A 296 11.96 -4.11 48.84
C GLU A 296 12.65 -2.98 48.08
N VAL A 297 13.98 -2.87 48.25
CA VAL A 297 14.87 -1.95 47.53
C VAL A 297 14.64 -1.97 46.02
N PHE A 298 14.23 -3.10 45.44
CA PHE A 298 14.01 -3.22 44.00
C PHE A 298 12.61 -2.87 43.52
N PHE A 299 11.58 -2.85 44.38
CA PHE A 299 10.19 -2.71 43.92
C PHE A 299 9.27 -1.83 44.77
N CYS A 300 9.57 -1.56 46.04
CA CYS A 300 8.69 -0.78 46.91
C CYS A 300 9.24 0.61 47.23
N SER A 301 8.74 1.62 46.50
CA SER A 301 9.16 3.01 46.71
C SER A 301 8.61 3.66 47.97
N THR A 302 7.46 3.18 48.44
CA THR A 302 6.78 3.71 49.62
C THR A 302 7.55 3.42 50.91
N ASP A 303 8.10 2.22 51.04
CA ASP A 303 8.77 1.79 52.27
C ASP A 303 10.28 2.07 52.24
N CYS A 304 10.89 2.08 51.05
CA CYS A 304 12.31 2.29 50.82
C CYS A 304 12.67 3.63 50.10
N PRO A 305 12.09 4.80 50.43
CA PRO A 305 12.22 6.01 49.60
C PRO A 305 13.66 6.53 49.42
N ASN A 306 14.60 6.15 50.30
CA ASN A 306 16.02 6.56 50.23
C ASN A 306 16.96 5.44 49.77
N THR A 307 16.43 4.24 49.55
CA THR A 307 17.22 3.02 49.28
C THR A 307 16.70 2.27 48.08
N ILE A 308 15.71 2.79 47.34
CA ILE A 308 15.33 2.26 46.03
C ILE A 308 16.58 2.16 45.17
N PHE A 309 16.71 1.03 44.48
CA PHE A 309 17.68 0.89 43.41
C PHE A 309 17.34 1.92 42.31
N GLU A 310 18.17 2.94 42.21
CA GLU A 310 18.19 3.91 41.11
C GLU A 310 19.53 3.75 40.38
N GLY A 311 19.49 3.35 39.12
CA GLY A 311 20.71 3.14 38.34
C GLY A 311 20.62 2.00 37.35
N LEU A 312 21.79 1.61 36.85
CA LEU A 312 21.95 0.58 35.83
C LEU A 312 22.94 -0.47 36.34
N THR A 313 22.57 -1.74 36.26
CA THR A 313 23.39 -2.88 36.68
C THR A 313 23.37 -3.95 35.60
N PRO A 314 24.51 -4.60 35.27
CA PRO A 314 24.51 -5.70 34.32
C PRO A 314 23.72 -6.91 34.87
N GLY A 315 23.04 -7.64 33.99
CA GLY A 315 22.33 -8.87 34.33
C GLY A 315 20.80 -8.80 34.30
N PHE A 316 20.17 -9.84 34.84
CA PHE A 316 18.73 -10.06 34.94
C PHE A 316 18.25 -9.87 36.36
N TYR A 317 17.16 -9.14 36.52
CA TYR A 317 16.35 -9.11 37.73
C TYR A 317 15.53 -10.40 37.81
N THR A 318 15.73 -11.20 38.86
CA THR A 318 15.09 -12.50 39.04
C THR A 318 14.21 -12.49 40.28
N GLU A 319 12.95 -12.89 40.12
CA GLU A 319 12.02 -13.16 41.21
C GLU A 319 11.65 -14.65 41.21
N THR A 320 11.70 -15.29 42.37
CA THR A 320 11.26 -16.68 42.54
C THR A 320 10.07 -16.76 43.49
N PHE A 321 9.15 -17.68 43.22
CA PHE A 321 7.89 -17.82 43.93
C PHE A 321 7.62 -19.30 44.22
N PHE A 322 7.28 -19.63 45.48
CA PHE A 322 6.78 -20.95 45.85
C PHE A 322 5.28 -21.09 45.56
N SER A 323 4.56 -19.97 45.57
CA SER A 323 3.16 -19.85 45.15
C SER A 323 2.91 -18.40 44.72
N THR A 324 1.75 -18.11 44.12
CA THR A 324 1.39 -16.75 43.67
C THR A 324 1.51 -15.68 44.75
N ASN A 325 1.34 -16.05 46.01
CA ASN A 325 1.40 -15.12 47.15
C ASN A 325 2.66 -15.30 48.01
N CYS A 326 3.54 -16.25 47.67
CA CYS A 326 4.71 -16.59 48.48
C CYS A 326 5.99 -16.38 47.66
N ARG A 327 6.54 -15.17 47.75
CA ARG A 327 7.83 -14.83 47.16
C ARG A 327 8.96 -15.47 47.96
N ALA A 328 9.89 -16.12 47.26
CA ALA A 328 10.97 -16.91 47.82
C ALA A 328 12.32 -16.16 47.79
N SER A 329 12.66 -15.51 46.67
CA SER A 329 13.87 -14.70 46.54
C SER A 329 13.72 -13.60 45.49
N ILE A 330 14.57 -12.58 45.62
CA ILE A 330 14.82 -11.54 44.62
C ILE A 330 16.33 -11.37 44.51
N GLU A 331 16.87 -11.45 43.29
CA GLU A 331 18.31 -11.30 43.05
C GLU A 331 18.60 -10.74 41.64
N ILE A 332 19.83 -10.25 41.44
CA ILE A 332 20.33 -9.91 40.11
C ILE A 332 21.37 -10.96 39.70
N ILE A 333 21.13 -11.65 38.59
CA ILE A 333 22.05 -12.67 38.05
C ILE A 333 22.71 -12.16 36.76
N GLY A 334 24.01 -12.44 36.59
CA GLY A 334 24.77 -11.92 35.43
C GLY A 334 24.33 -12.54 34.10
N GLU A 335 24.23 -13.88 34.06
CA GLU A 335 23.74 -14.64 32.91
C GLU A 335 22.49 -15.43 33.31
N PRO A 336 21.54 -15.66 32.39
CA PRO A 336 20.29 -16.38 32.67
C PRO A 336 20.53 -17.89 32.69
N VAL A 337 21.41 -18.35 33.59
CA VAL A 337 21.78 -19.75 33.81
C VAL A 337 21.38 -20.16 35.21
N ILE A 338 20.35 -21.00 35.31
CA ILE A 338 19.85 -21.60 36.55
C ILE A 338 20.17 -23.08 36.51
N SER A 339 21.15 -23.52 37.28
CA SER A 339 21.61 -24.91 37.30
C SER A 339 20.66 -25.85 38.05
N ASP A 340 19.94 -25.32 39.04
CA ASP A 340 19.01 -26.09 39.86
C ASP A 340 17.91 -25.20 40.47
N PHE A 341 16.79 -25.16 39.78
CA PHE A 341 15.66 -24.32 40.09
C PHE A 341 14.83 -24.93 41.21
N LEU A 342 14.80 -24.24 42.36
CA LEU A 342 14.04 -24.61 43.55
C LEU A 342 14.34 -26.04 44.07
N ASN A 343 15.61 -26.48 44.07
CA ASN A 343 16.18 -27.80 44.47
C ASN A 343 15.43 -28.62 45.58
N ALA A 344 14.61 -28.01 46.43
CA ALA A 344 13.82 -28.69 47.48
C ALA A 344 12.28 -28.62 47.35
N TYR A 345 11.72 -27.89 46.38
CA TYR A 345 10.28 -27.56 46.35
C TYR A 345 9.55 -28.31 45.24
N PRO A 346 8.40 -28.94 45.51
CA PRO A 346 7.68 -29.67 44.48
C PRO A 346 7.16 -28.73 43.38
N GLU A 347 6.79 -27.50 43.73
CA GLU A 347 6.14 -26.55 42.83
C GLU A 347 6.64 -25.11 43.08
N GLY A 348 6.65 -24.30 42.03
CA GLY A 348 7.00 -22.89 42.05
C GLY A 348 7.20 -22.33 40.64
N TYR A 349 7.40 -21.02 40.55
CA TYR A 349 7.73 -20.35 39.30
C TYR A 349 8.74 -19.23 39.53
N ALA A 350 9.44 -18.82 38.48
CA ALA A 350 10.33 -17.68 38.50
C ALA A 350 10.11 -16.78 37.31
N THR A 351 10.43 -15.51 37.49
CA THR A 351 10.44 -14.51 36.42
C THR A 351 11.82 -13.86 36.40
N LEU A 352 12.50 -13.96 35.26
CA LEU A 352 13.75 -13.25 34.99
C LEU A 352 13.41 -12.11 34.03
N PHE A 353 13.93 -10.92 34.27
CA PHE A 353 13.67 -9.73 33.47
C PHE A 353 14.96 -8.94 33.26
N ALA A 354 15.23 -8.56 32.01
CA ALA A 354 16.35 -7.67 31.68
C ALA A 354 15.98 -6.76 30.51
N TYR A 355 16.71 -5.65 30.40
CA TYR A 355 16.82 -4.85 29.21
C TYR A 355 18.07 -5.22 28.43
N PHE A 356 18.09 -4.94 27.14
CA PHE A 356 19.28 -5.09 26.32
C PHE A 356 19.28 -4.13 25.14
N ARG A 357 20.46 -3.92 24.55
CA ARG A 357 20.64 -3.16 23.31
C ARG A 357 21.40 -4.01 22.31
N VAL A 358 21.11 -3.80 21.04
CA VAL A 358 21.83 -4.41 19.93
C VAL A 358 22.58 -3.36 19.11
N PRO A 359 23.77 -3.66 18.56
CA PRO A 359 24.56 -2.70 17.81
C PRO A 359 23.96 -2.32 16.45
N SER A 360 23.18 -3.21 15.85
CA SER A 360 22.65 -3.06 14.49
C SER A 360 21.33 -3.79 14.36
N SER A 361 20.39 -3.25 13.57
CA SER A 361 19.15 -3.95 13.25
C SER A 361 19.42 -5.18 12.39
N LYS A 362 19.18 -6.39 12.93
CA LYS A 362 19.33 -7.66 12.22
C LYS A 362 18.55 -8.77 12.96
N VAL A 363 18.52 -9.96 12.38
CA VAL A 363 18.05 -11.16 13.06
C VAL A 363 19.09 -11.62 14.07
N TYR A 364 18.66 -11.80 15.32
CA TYR A 364 19.45 -12.33 16.42
C TYR A 364 18.96 -13.72 16.78
N GLN A 365 19.92 -14.63 17.02
CA GLN A 365 19.66 -16.00 17.40
C GLN A 365 19.81 -16.19 18.90
N PHE A 366 18.87 -16.92 19.49
CA PHE A 366 18.79 -17.27 20.90
C PHE A 366 18.68 -18.78 21.02
N THR A 367 19.33 -19.36 22.02
CA THR A 367 19.28 -20.79 22.32
C THR A 367 18.86 -20.99 23.76
N ALA A 368 17.67 -21.52 23.97
CA ALA A 368 17.13 -21.86 25.28
C ALA A 368 17.29 -23.37 25.53
N GLU A 369 17.79 -23.73 26.70
CA GLU A 369 17.95 -25.10 27.16
C GLU A 369 17.20 -25.25 28.48
N SER A 370 16.10 -25.99 28.47
CA SER A 370 15.27 -26.24 29.65
C SER A 370 15.25 -27.74 29.97
N ASN A 371 15.48 -28.08 31.23
CA ASN A 371 15.37 -29.44 31.75
C ASN A 371 14.36 -29.46 32.89
N ASP A 372 13.30 -30.27 32.75
CA ASP A 372 12.20 -30.40 33.70
C ASP A 372 11.55 -29.08 34.19
N ILE A 373 11.63 -28.04 33.37
CA ILE A 373 11.02 -26.73 33.55
C ILE A 373 10.31 -26.38 32.24
N GLU A 374 9.14 -25.75 32.36
CA GLU A 374 8.50 -25.03 31.26
C GLU A 374 8.98 -23.58 31.27
N ALA A 375 9.57 -23.11 30.17
CA ALA A 375 10.05 -21.77 29.97
C ALA A 375 9.21 -21.04 28.92
N VAL A 376 8.77 -19.83 29.25
CA VAL A 376 8.13 -18.87 28.34
C VAL A 376 9.04 -17.66 28.24
N ILE A 377 9.53 -17.35 27.04
CA ILE A 377 10.38 -16.19 26.78
C ILE A 377 9.59 -15.17 25.95
N GLU A 378 9.55 -13.95 26.45
CA GLU A 378 8.95 -12.78 25.84
C GLU A 378 10.07 -11.76 25.54
N ILE A 379 10.12 -11.24 24.31
CA ILE A 379 10.96 -10.09 23.97
C ILE A 379 10.00 -8.96 23.60
N ASP A 380 10.17 -7.79 24.22
CA ASP A 380 9.27 -6.64 24.05
C ASP A 380 7.79 -7.01 24.17
N ASN A 381 7.45 -7.76 25.23
CA ASN A 381 6.10 -8.28 25.51
C ASN A 381 5.53 -9.27 24.47
N ALA A 382 6.24 -9.56 23.38
CA ALA A 382 5.86 -10.59 22.42
C ALA A 382 6.55 -11.92 22.76
N GLN A 383 5.75 -12.97 22.97
CA GLN A 383 6.23 -14.33 23.23
C GLN A 383 6.99 -14.86 21.99
N VAL A 384 8.27 -15.19 22.18
CA VAL A 384 9.17 -15.69 21.12
C VAL A 384 9.47 -17.17 21.25
N TYR A 385 9.29 -17.72 22.45
CA TYR A 385 9.61 -19.10 22.73
C TYR A 385 8.75 -19.63 23.88
N HIS A 386 8.32 -20.89 23.75
CA HIS A 386 7.61 -21.64 24.77
C HIS A 386 8.05 -23.10 24.70
N SER A 387 8.74 -23.57 25.73
CA SER A 387 9.09 -24.99 25.81
C SER A 387 7.84 -25.80 26.19
N SER A 388 7.50 -26.84 25.44
CA SER A 388 6.37 -27.71 25.79
C SER A 388 6.67 -28.57 27.03
N GLU A 389 5.61 -28.96 27.75
CA GLU A 389 5.68 -29.84 28.91
C GLU A 389 6.35 -31.21 28.64
N GLU A 390 6.53 -31.61 27.38
CA GLU A 390 7.05 -32.94 27.00
C GLU A 390 8.54 -32.96 26.64
N SER A 391 9.25 -31.81 26.64
CA SER A 391 10.68 -31.78 26.34
C SER A 391 11.55 -32.28 27.52
N SER A 392 11.36 -33.52 27.96
CA SER A 392 12.12 -34.13 29.06
C SER A 392 13.60 -34.43 28.74
N ASN A 393 14.08 -34.08 27.54
CA ASN A 393 15.41 -34.46 27.05
C ASN A 393 16.35 -33.26 26.77
N GLY A 394 16.17 -32.13 27.47
CA GLY A 394 17.18 -31.06 27.60
C GLY A 394 17.83 -30.56 26.31
N SER A 395 17.20 -30.76 25.15
CA SER A 395 17.82 -30.41 23.88
C SER A 395 17.72 -28.90 23.71
N PRO A 396 18.83 -28.20 23.47
CA PRO A 396 18.79 -26.76 23.25
C PRO A 396 17.88 -26.44 22.06
N ALA A 397 16.88 -25.60 22.31
CA ALA A 397 15.98 -25.08 21.30
C ALA A 397 16.48 -23.72 20.86
N THR A 398 16.67 -23.55 19.55
CA THR A 398 17.13 -22.30 18.96
C THR A 398 15.96 -21.57 18.33
N PHE A 399 15.84 -20.27 18.57
CA PHE A 399 14.85 -19.39 17.96
C PHE A 399 15.51 -18.08 17.52
N GLU A 400 14.89 -17.41 16.56
CA GLU A 400 15.42 -16.20 15.92
C GLU A 400 14.39 -15.07 16.00
N ARG A 401 14.88 -13.83 16.19
CA ARG A 401 14.04 -12.63 16.18
C ARG A 401 14.78 -11.46 15.56
N PHE A 402 14.11 -10.69 14.71
CA PHE A 402 14.63 -9.40 14.26
C PHE A 402 14.55 -8.38 15.38
N ILE A 403 15.65 -7.71 15.68
CA ILE A 403 15.77 -6.75 16.77
C ILE A 403 16.38 -5.47 16.22
N GLU A 404 15.79 -4.32 16.54
CA GLU A 404 16.20 -3.02 16.00
C GLU A 404 17.36 -2.41 16.79
N GLY A 405 18.44 -2.03 16.11
CA GLY A 405 19.54 -1.30 16.73
C GLY A 405 19.46 0.20 16.43
N PRO A 406 19.81 1.11 17.36
CA PRO A 406 20.35 0.87 18.71
C PRO A 406 19.33 1.18 19.82
N VAL A 407 18.07 0.75 19.69
CA VAL A 407 17.03 1.01 20.71
C VAL A 407 17.13 0.02 21.88
N VAL A 408 16.47 0.35 23.00
CA VAL A 408 16.40 -0.54 24.16
C VAL A 408 15.25 -1.52 23.99
N HIS A 409 15.55 -2.78 24.21
CA HIS A 409 14.59 -3.88 24.22
C HIS A 409 14.50 -4.48 25.61
N SER A 410 13.42 -5.22 25.85
CA SER A 410 13.22 -6.00 27.07
C SER A 410 13.16 -7.49 26.75
N ILE A 411 13.61 -8.31 27.69
CA ILE A 411 13.43 -9.75 27.69
C ILE A 411 12.86 -10.17 29.05
N LYS A 412 11.79 -10.96 29.02
CA LYS A 412 11.16 -11.56 30.20
C LYS A 412 11.10 -13.07 30.00
N ILE A 413 11.58 -13.82 31.00
CA ILE A 413 11.60 -15.27 30.98
C ILE A 413 10.79 -15.74 32.19
N THR A 414 9.73 -16.50 31.95
CA THR A 414 8.93 -17.10 33.01
C THR A 414 9.17 -18.60 33.03
N LEU A 415 9.59 -19.12 34.18
CA LEU A 415 9.93 -20.53 34.40
C LEU A 415 8.90 -21.17 35.31
N PHE A 416 8.29 -22.27 34.90
CA PHE A 416 7.34 -23.06 35.70
C PHE A 416 7.94 -24.43 36.00
N THR A 417 7.98 -24.82 37.28
CA THR A 417 8.49 -26.14 37.67
C THR A 417 7.46 -27.23 37.44
N LYS A 418 7.94 -28.42 37.06
CA LYS A 418 7.13 -29.64 37.16
C LYS A 418 7.16 -30.23 38.57
N PRO A 419 6.06 -30.85 39.04
CA PRO A 419 6.05 -31.64 40.27
C PRO A 419 7.04 -32.82 40.18
N PHE A 420 7.91 -32.97 41.18
CA PHE A 420 8.72 -34.17 41.45
C PHE A 420 9.86 -34.52 40.45
N SER A 421 10.48 -33.56 39.76
CA SER A 421 11.70 -33.79 38.98
C SER A 421 12.99 -33.58 39.79
N ASN A 422 14.05 -34.33 39.45
CA ASN A 422 15.27 -34.41 40.26
C ASN A 422 16.40 -33.45 39.82
N LEU A 423 16.24 -32.69 38.73
CA LEU A 423 17.13 -31.57 38.37
C LEU A 423 16.39 -30.62 37.42
N ARG A 424 16.08 -29.42 37.89
CA ARG A 424 15.36 -28.41 37.11
C ARG A 424 16.36 -27.35 36.67
N SER A 425 16.70 -27.29 35.38
CA SER A 425 17.69 -26.32 34.91
C SER A 425 17.18 -25.52 33.73
N PHE A 426 17.62 -24.28 33.64
CA PHE A 426 17.35 -23.40 32.51
C PHE A 426 18.62 -22.65 32.13
N SER A 427 18.91 -22.55 30.83
CA SER A 427 19.93 -21.62 30.33
C SER A 427 19.45 -20.93 29.06
N LEU A 428 19.73 -19.64 28.93
CA LEU A 428 19.56 -18.90 27.69
C LEU A 428 20.93 -18.41 27.20
N LYS A 429 21.29 -18.79 25.98
CA LYS A 429 22.46 -18.30 25.25
C LYS A 429 22.00 -17.38 24.13
N SER A 430 22.73 -16.30 23.89
CA SER A 430 22.45 -15.34 22.82
C SER A 430 23.74 -14.88 22.13
N ASP A 431 23.61 -14.11 21.05
CA ASP A 431 24.76 -13.47 20.38
C ASP A 431 25.58 -12.65 21.40
N LYS A 432 26.93 -12.77 21.35
CA LYS A 432 27.87 -12.08 22.24
C LYS A 432 27.77 -10.56 22.20
N SER A 433 27.16 -10.01 21.15
CA SER A 433 26.92 -8.57 21.01
C SER A 433 25.74 -8.06 21.85
N ILE A 434 24.91 -8.95 22.41
CA ILE A 434 23.80 -8.59 23.29
C ILE A 434 24.34 -8.41 24.72
N ASN A 435 24.18 -7.21 25.26
CA ASN A 435 24.53 -6.90 26.65
C ASN A 435 23.23 -6.73 27.46
N TYR A 436 22.97 -7.67 28.36
CA TYR A 436 21.82 -7.59 29.28
C TYR A 436 22.13 -6.70 30.48
N PHE A 437 21.17 -5.85 30.84
CA PHE A 437 21.24 -4.98 31.99
C PHE A 437 19.85 -4.78 32.58
N TYR A 438 19.79 -4.53 33.88
CA TYR A 438 18.60 -4.03 34.55
C TYR A 438 18.79 -2.53 34.84
N SER A 439 17.74 -1.74 34.62
CA SER A 439 17.74 -0.31 34.90
C SER A 439 16.44 0.08 35.60
N LYS A 440 16.53 1.10 36.46
CA LYS A 440 15.38 1.69 37.13
C LYS A 440 15.64 3.15 37.48
N ASN A 441 14.66 4.01 37.19
CA ASN A 441 14.62 5.45 37.43
C ASN A 441 15.89 6.18 36.96
N LYS A 442 16.37 5.87 35.75
CA LYS A 442 17.64 6.41 35.25
C LYS A 442 17.47 7.16 33.93
N CYS A 443 17.31 8.47 34.04
CA CYS A 443 17.17 9.35 32.90
C CYS A 443 18.28 9.21 31.83
N GLY A 444 17.86 9.05 30.57
CA GLY A 444 18.70 8.91 29.38
C GLY A 444 19.17 7.49 29.10
N ASP A 445 18.63 6.49 29.79
CA ASP A 445 18.90 5.08 29.54
C ASP A 445 18.00 4.47 28.45
N GLY A 446 17.05 5.23 27.91
CA GLY A 446 16.10 4.79 26.90
C GLY A 446 14.96 3.93 27.45
N ILE A 447 14.69 3.97 28.76
CA ILE A 447 13.61 3.24 29.44
C ILE A 447 12.74 4.27 30.17
N LYS A 448 11.42 4.20 29.99
CA LYS A 448 10.48 5.08 30.66
C LYS A 448 9.90 4.39 31.89
N ASP A 449 10.52 4.59 33.04
CA ASP A 449 10.01 4.00 34.28
C ASP A 449 8.73 4.70 34.76
N ASN A 450 7.87 3.95 35.47
CA ASN A 450 6.62 4.50 35.98
C ASN A 450 6.88 5.57 37.06
N GLY A 451 6.48 6.81 36.77
CA GLY A 451 6.70 7.96 37.65
C GLY A 451 8.01 8.70 37.39
N GLU A 452 8.84 8.24 36.44
CA GLU A 452 10.03 8.96 36.02
C GLU A 452 9.66 10.21 35.20
N VAL A 453 10.32 11.32 35.50
CA VAL A 453 10.19 12.58 34.75
C VAL A 453 11.47 12.81 33.97
N CYS A 454 11.65 12.09 32.86
CA CYS A 454 12.78 12.24 31.96
C CYS A 454 12.31 12.46 30.51
N VAL A 455 12.62 13.64 29.95
CA VAL A 455 12.30 14.00 28.56
C VAL A 455 13.07 13.13 27.54
N TYR A 456 14.25 12.64 27.91
CA TYR A 456 15.06 11.80 27.02
C TYR A 456 14.50 10.39 26.83
N ASP A 457 13.77 9.88 27.83
CA ASP A 457 13.18 8.53 27.79
C ASP A 457 11.68 8.57 27.46
N GLU A 458 11.11 9.73 27.12
CA GLU A 458 9.69 9.82 26.74
C GLU A 458 9.33 8.92 25.54
N LYS A 459 10.32 8.61 24.69
CA LYS A 459 10.26 7.68 23.55
C LYS A 459 11.06 6.40 23.79
N GLY A 460 11.44 6.15 25.03
CA GLY A 460 12.13 4.94 25.43
C GLY A 460 11.17 3.76 25.52
N TRP A 461 11.71 2.60 25.86
CA TRP A 461 10.92 1.40 26.12
C TRP A 461 9.93 1.64 27.27
N THR A 462 8.70 1.18 27.09
CA THR A 462 7.67 1.22 28.14
C THR A 462 6.99 -0.14 28.27
N SER A 463 6.46 -0.42 29.47
CA SER A 463 5.72 -1.66 29.72
C SER A 463 4.35 -1.72 29.04
N GLN A 464 3.84 -0.59 28.53
CA GLN A 464 2.57 -0.51 27.83
C GLN A 464 2.85 -0.33 26.33
N ALA A 465 2.61 -1.38 25.56
CA ALA A 465 2.75 -1.31 24.10
C ALA A 465 1.85 -0.21 23.53
N SER A 466 2.44 0.67 22.71
CA SER A 466 1.72 1.81 22.14
C SER A 466 2.26 2.13 20.76
N CYS A 467 1.40 2.00 19.75
CA CYS A 467 1.79 2.28 18.39
C CYS A 467 2.24 3.73 18.17
N GLY A 468 3.39 3.90 17.52
CA GLY A 468 4.11 5.14 17.28
C GLY A 468 5.16 5.48 18.35
N ASP A 469 5.50 4.57 19.26
CA ASP A 469 6.57 4.76 20.25
C ASP A 469 7.97 4.48 19.67
N GLY A 470 8.02 3.86 18.50
CA GLY A 470 9.24 3.51 17.77
C GLY A 470 9.85 2.16 18.19
N ILE A 471 9.13 1.35 18.95
CA ILE A 471 9.54 0.02 19.40
C ILE A 471 8.42 -0.96 19.07
N CYS A 472 8.73 -1.99 18.27
CA CYS A 472 7.76 -3.04 17.96
C CYS A 472 7.52 -3.96 19.17
N ASN A 473 6.69 -3.51 20.10
CA ASN A 473 6.32 -4.18 21.36
C ASN A 473 4.84 -4.63 21.37
N GLU A 474 4.12 -4.42 20.27
CA GLU A 474 2.76 -4.89 20.10
C GLU A 474 2.71 -6.41 19.92
N VAL A 475 1.73 -7.02 20.58
CA VAL A 475 1.51 -8.47 20.54
C VAL A 475 1.19 -8.93 19.11
N ASN A 476 0.48 -8.11 18.36
CA ASN A 476 0.32 -8.29 16.92
C ASN A 476 1.10 -7.19 16.21
N PHE A 477 2.23 -7.54 15.60
CA PHE A 477 3.06 -6.60 14.86
C PHE A 477 2.30 -5.98 13.66
N GLU A 478 1.27 -6.64 13.13
CA GLU A 478 0.40 -6.09 12.09
C GLU A 478 -0.50 -4.97 12.61
N SER A 479 -0.80 -4.95 13.92
CA SER A 479 -1.63 -3.93 14.53
C SER A 479 -0.93 -2.58 14.68
N CYS A 480 0.42 -2.57 14.68
CA CYS A 480 1.22 -1.36 14.61
C CYS A 480 2.25 -1.40 13.49
N PHE A 481 1.79 -1.18 12.27
CA PHE A 481 2.66 -1.09 11.10
C PHE A 481 3.80 -0.06 11.28
N VAL A 482 3.55 1.06 11.98
CA VAL A 482 4.54 2.14 12.14
C VAL A 482 5.82 1.67 12.82
N ASP A 483 5.68 1.01 13.96
CA ASP A 483 6.83 0.59 14.77
C ASP A 483 7.35 -0.78 14.33
N CYS A 484 6.48 -1.63 13.77
CA CYS A 484 6.82 -2.98 13.40
C CYS A 484 7.15 -3.21 11.93
N HIS A 485 7.25 -2.16 11.11
CA HIS A 485 7.50 -2.28 9.66
C HIS A 485 8.71 -3.15 9.30
N ALA A 486 9.75 -3.20 10.14
CA ALA A 486 10.93 -4.01 9.89
C ALA A 486 10.73 -5.52 10.10
N GLN A 487 9.67 -5.95 10.80
CA GLN A 487 9.36 -7.35 11.05
C GLN A 487 8.66 -8.03 9.86
N PHE A 488 8.10 -7.25 8.93
CA PHE A 488 7.37 -7.79 7.77
C PHE A 488 8.27 -8.42 6.71
N THR A 489 9.58 -8.13 6.74
CA THR A 489 10.51 -8.64 5.73
C THR A 489 11.82 -9.04 6.37
N THR A 490 12.07 -10.33 6.38
CA THR A 490 13.36 -10.90 6.77
C THR A 490 14.37 -10.60 5.68
N THR A 491 15.51 -10.01 6.05
CA THR A 491 16.63 -9.74 5.13
C THR A 491 17.77 -10.72 5.37
N CYS A 492 18.39 -11.28 4.33
CA CYS A 492 19.70 -11.95 4.45
C CYS A 492 20.87 -11.09 4.02
N SER A 493 22.05 -11.60 4.37
CA SER A 493 23.31 -11.25 3.71
C SER A 493 23.23 -11.53 2.22
N ALA A 494 23.62 -10.54 1.41
CA ALA A 494 23.73 -10.65 -0.05
C ALA A 494 24.78 -11.68 -0.55
N THR A 495 25.51 -12.31 0.37
CA THR A 495 26.55 -13.31 0.07
C THR A 495 26.10 -14.75 0.32
N ASN A 496 24.86 -14.97 0.78
CA ASN A 496 24.37 -16.31 1.01
C ASN A 496 24.07 -16.97 -0.35
N VAL A 497 24.55 -18.19 -0.53
CA VAL A 497 24.20 -19.07 -1.64
C VAL A 497 23.63 -20.37 -1.09
N PRO A 498 22.84 -21.13 -1.88
CA PRO A 498 22.39 -22.46 -1.49
C PRO A 498 23.54 -23.34 -0.99
N ASP A 499 23.26 -24.21 -0.03
CA ASP A 499 24.30 -25.07 0.54
C ASP A 499 24.96 -25.90 -0.58
N ASN A 500 26.29 -26.07 -0.51
CA ASN A 500 27.13 -26.74 -1.52
C ASN A 500 27.31 -26.02 -2.87
N HIS A 501 26.86 -24.77 -3.00
CA HIS A 501 27.14 -23.94 -4.18
C HIS A 501 28.20 -22.88 -3.89
N LEU A 502 28.83 -22.38 -4.95
CA LEU A 502 29.79 -21.30 -4.87
C LEU A 502 29.10 -19.98 -5.23
N SER A 503 29.35 -18.94 -4.43
CA SER A 503 28.97 -17.57 -4.80
C SER A 503 29.55 -17.23 -6.18
N PRO A 504 28.76 -16.60 -7.07
CA PRO A 504 29.31 -16.06 -8.30
C PRO A 504 30.40 -15.01 -8.00
N GLY A 505 31.35 -14.86 -8.92
CA GLY A 505 32.41 -13.83 -8.85
C GLY A 505 33.84 -14.33 -8.63
N TYR A 506 34.06 -15.65 -8.51
CA TYR A 506 35.43 -16.18 -8.58
C TYR A 506 35.92 -16.12 -10.02
N THR A 507 37.05 -15.44 -10.26
CA THR A 507 37.75 -15.51 -11.54
C THR A 507 38.36 -16.90 -11.68
N ILE A 508 37.91 -17.64 -12.68
CA ILE A 508 38.42 -18.99 -12.95
C ILE A 508 39.14 -18.98 -14.28
N ASN A 509 40.25 -19.72 -14.36
CA ASN A 509 40.95 -19.87 -15.62
C ASN A 509 40.08 -20.69 -16.60
N ASP A 510 40.20 -20.42 -17.89
CA ASP A 510 39.62 -21.25 -18.97
C ASP A 510 40.33 -22.62 -19.02
N ASP A 511 40.10 -23.46 -18.01
CA ASP A 511 40.55 -24.85 -17.94
C ASP A 511 39.41 -25.76 -17.45
N THR A 512 39.62 -27.07 -17.52
CA THR A 512 38.58 -28.06 -17.14
C THR A 512 38.14 -27.92 -15.69
N LEU A 513 39.02 -27.51 -14.78
CA LEU A 513 38.66 -27.26 -13.39
C LEU A 513 37.85 -25.97 -13.27
N GLY A 514 38.20 -24.94 -14.05
CA GLY A 514 37.46 -23.70 -14.14
C GLY A 514 36.06 -23.87 -14.70
N ASP A 515 35.90 -24.68 -15.74
CA ASP A 515 34.59 -25.07 -16.26
C ASP A 515 33.78 -25.82 -15.20
N MET A 516 34.40 -26.74 -14.45
CA MET A 516 33.74 -27.48 -13.37
C MET A 516 33.30 -26.56 -12.22
N ILE A 517 34.12 -25.59 -11.84
CA ILE A 517 33.81 -24.61 -10.78
C ILE A 517 32.76 -23.61 -11.28
N SER A 518 32.83 -23.16 -12.54
CA SER A 518 31.83 -22.28 -13.16
C SER A 518 30.46 -22.95 -13.20
N ASN A 519 30.42 -24.26 -13.42
CA ASN A 519 29.19 -25.05 -13.39
C ASN A 519 28.60 -25.22 -11.98
N GLN A 520 29.35 -24.88 -10.92
CA GLN A 520 28.85 -24.83 -9.53
C GLN A 520 28.42 -23.42 -9.09
N GLN A 521 28.61 -22.41 -9.94
CA GLN A 521 28.12 -21.07 -9.69
C GLN A 521 26.66 -20.96 -10.14
N ILE A 522 25.81 -20.54 -9.23
CA ILE A 522 24.41 -20.22 -9.53
C ILE A 522 24.32 -18.71 -9.77
N TRP A 523 23.74 -18.33 -10.91
CA TRP A 523 23.54 -16.93 -11.28
C TRP A 523 22.07 -16.55 -11.08
N HIS A 524 21.79 -15.30 -10.74
CA HIS A 524 20.42 -14.80 -10.82
C HIS A 524 20.03 -14.65 -12.29
N LEU A 525 18.74 -14.85 -12.60
CA LEU A 525 18.25 -14.61 -13.96
C LEU A 525 18.43 -13.12 -14.34
N PRO A 526 19.21 -12.79 -15.39
CA PRO A 526 19.48 -11.40 -15.75
C PRO A 526 18.20 -10.60 -16.03
N GLY A 527 18.09 -9.41 -15.43
CA GLY A 527 16.96 -8.49 -15.58
C GLY A 527 15.73 -8.86 -14.75
N SER A 528 15.77 -9.94 -13.96
CA SER A 528 14.70 -10.25 -13.01
C SER A 528 14.54 -9.15 -11.96
N GLU A 529 15.60 -8.42 -11.62
CA GLU A 529 15.56 -7.34 -10.64
C GLU A 529 14.68 -6.15 -11.06
N HIS A 530 14.39 -5.99 -12.36
CA HIS A 530 13.44 -4.98 -12.83
C HIS A 530 12.06 -5.13 -12.19
N LEU A 531 11.65 -6.36 -11.86
CA LEU A 531 10.37 -6.64 -11.21
C LEU A 531 10.36 -6.20 -9.75
N SER A 532 11.52 -5.97 -9.13
CA SER A 532 11.59 -5.44 -7.75
C SER A 532 11.21 -3.97 -7.69
N SER A 533 11.38 -3.25 -8.79
CA SER A 533 11.10 -1.81 -8.91
C SER A 533 9.62 -1.56 -9.16
N GLY A 534 9.12 -0.45 -8.63
CA GLY A 534 7.82 0.04 -9.07
C GLY A 534 7.88 0.62 -10.47
N PHE A 535 6.72 1.04 -10.97
CA PHE A 535 6.54 1.60 -12.30
C PHE A 535 5.67 2.85 -12.22
N ASP A 536 6.19 3.95 -12.76
CA ASP A 536 5.47 5.20 -12.87
C ASP A 536 4.71 5.25 -14.19
N ILE A 537 3.42 4.87 -14.16
CA ILE A 537 2.59 4.81 -15.38
C ILE A 537 2.46 6.16 -16.11
N VAL A 538 2.68 7.29 -15.42
CA VAL A 538 2.64 8.62 -16.04
C VAL A 538 3.85 8.83 -16.96
N LYS A 539 5.03 8.41 -16.50
CA LYS A 539 6.30 8.53 -17.22
C LYS A 539 6.60 7.34 -18.11
N GLY A 540 5.98 6.18 -17.86
CA GLY A 540 6.33 4.94 -18.55
C GLY A 540 7.74 4.44 -18.18
N GLU A 541 8.19 4.71 -16.96
CA GLU A 541 9.55 4.44 -16.47
C GLU A 541 9.49 3.73 -15.11
N GLU A 542 10.54 2.98 -14.78
CA GLU A 542 10.70 2.36 -13.46
C GLU A 542 10.86 3.41 -12.35
N GLY A 543 10.38 3.08 -11.16
CA GLY A 543 10.57 3.85 -9.95
C GLY A 543 12.05 3.90 -9.56
N ALA A 544 12.44 4.93 -8.80
CA ALA A 544 13.83 5.13 -8.45
C ALA A 544 14.34 4.15 -7.36
N LEU A 545 13.42 3.46 -6.68
CA LEU A 545 13.70 2.56 -5.56
C LEU A 545 12.85 1.29 -5.65
N PRO A 546 13.34 0.15 -5.11
CA PRO A 546 12.62 -1.11 -5.12
C PRO A 546 11.42 -1.09 -4.16
N ILE A 547 10.31 -1.66 -4.62
CA ILE A 547 9.11 -1.92 -3.83
C ILE A 547 9.16 -3.31 -3.22
N PHE A 548 9.78 -4.28 -3.91
CA PHE A 548 9.87 -5.65 -3.44
C PHE A 548 11.29 -6.01 -3.02
N TYR A 549 11.37 -6.88 -2.03
CA TYR A 549 12.59 -7.58 -1.65
C TYR A 549 12.54 -8.97 -2.30
N PHE A 550 13.53 -9.25 -3.14
CA PHE A 550 13.72 -10.57 -3.72
C PHE A 550 14.74 -11.31 -2.90
N ASP A 551 14.26 -12.36 -2.25
CA ASP A 551 15.04 -13.10 -1.30
C ASP A 551 15.67 -14.34 -1.95
N TYR A 552 16.97 -14.50 -1.74
CA TYR A 552 17.78 -15.67 -2.12
C TYR A 552 18.33 -16.39 -0.87
N CYS A 553 17.73 -16.18 0.31
CA CYS A 553 18.14 -16.74 1.59
C CYS A 553 17.94 -18.26 1.70
N THR A 554 17.10 -18.87 0.86
CA THR A 554 16.68 -20.26 1.09
C THR A 554 17.82 -21.22 0.82
N LYS A 555 18.26 -21.94 1.87
CA LYS A 555 19.29 -22.99 1.74
C LYS A 555 18.87 -24.17 0.87
N GLU A 556 17.57 -24.31 0.63
CA GLU A 556 17.00 -25.32 -0.25
C GLU A 556 16.94 -24.75 -1.68
N GLU A 557 17.45 -25.51 -2.66
CA GLU A 557 17.33 -25.21 -4.09
C GLU A 557 15.85 -25.16 -4.50
N LYS A 558 15.24 -23.98 -4.42
CA LYS A 558 13.89 -23.73 -4.90
C LYS A 558 14.00 -22.83 -6.13
N ASN A 559 13.24 -23.17 -7.17
CA ASN A 559 13.11 -22.39 -8.40
C ASN A 559 14.39 -22.21 -9.25
N LEU A 560 15.12 -23.30 -9.50
CA LEU A 560 16.18 -23.32 -10.51
C LEU A 560 15.60 -23.38 -11.93
N LEU A 561 16.11 -22.51 -12.80
CA LEU A 561 15.75 -22.39 -14.20
C LEU A 561 16.93 -22.78 -15.09
N GLN A 562 16.78 -23.90 -15.81
CA GLN A 562 17.80 -24.37 -16.73
C GLN A 562 17.69 -23.67 -18.09
N ASP A 563 18.74 -22.95 -18.47
CA ASP A 563 18.88 -22.37 -19.82
C ASP A 563 19.72 -23.30 -20.70
N VAL A 564 19.04 -24.12 -21.49
CA VAL A 564 19.67 -25.05 -22.44
C VAL A 564 20.39 -24.34 -23.59
N TYR A 565 20.04 -23.09 -23.90
CA TYR A 565 20.66 -22.34 -24.98
C TYR A 565 22.02 -21.79 -24.57
N ARG A 566 22.13 -21.35 -23.31
CA ARG A 566 23.37 -20.78 -22.74
C ARG A 566 24.17 -21.76 -21.90
N GLN A 567 23.65 -22.98 -21.69
CA GLN A 567 24.27 -23.99 -20.84
C GLN A 567 24.51 -23.46 -19.40
N SER A 568 23.53 -22.73 -18.88
CA SER A 568 23.60 -22.10 -17.56
C SER A 568 22.38 -22.47 -16.72
N ILE A 569 22.54 -22.39 -15.40
CA ILE A 569 21.44 -22.56 -14.44
C ILE A 569 21.28 -21.22 -13.74
N TYR A 570 20.05 -20.72 -13.76
CA TYR A 570 19.67 -19.49 -13.07
C TYR A 570 18.82 -19.82 -11.84
N GLU A 571 18.97 -19.04 -10.78
CA GLU A 571 18.09 -19.05 -9.63
C GLU A 571 17.10 -17.89 -9.73
N LEU A 572 15.85 -18.20 -9.36
CA LEU A 572 14.80 -17.22 -9.16
C LEU A 572 14.40 -17.22 -7.69
N PRO A 573 14.14 -16.03 -7.11
CA PRO A 573 13.66 -15.92 -5.74
C PRO A 573 12.24 -16.54 -5.65
N GLU A 574 11.78 -16.88 -4.44
CA GLU A 574 10.44 -17.46 -4.24
C GLU A 574 9.31 -16.51 -4.70
N GLU A 575 9.59 -15.21 -4.79
CA GLU A 575 8.67 -14.19 -5.31
C GLU A 575 8.42 -14.30 -6.81
N LEU A 576 9.31 -14.97 -7.55
CA LEU A 576 9.29 -15.03 -9.01
C LEU A 576 9.17 -16.45 -9.55
N THR A 577 8.50 -16.56 -10.68
CA THR A 577 8.57 -17.72 -11.56
C THR A 577 8.90 -17.27 -12.97
N GLY A 578 9.48 -18.14 -13.78
CA GLY A 578 9.89 -17.73 -15.12
C GLY A 578 10.38 -18.85 -16.02
N GLY A 579 10.69 -18.46 -17.25
CA GLY A 579 11.16 -19.34 -18.33
C GLY A 579 12.15 -18.62 -19.23
N VAL A 580 13.12 -19.35 -19.79
CA VAL A 580 14.09 -18.81 -20.75
C VAL A 580 13.62 -19.11 -22.17
N HIS A 581 13.40 -18.06 -22.95
CA HIS A 581 12.84 -18.12 -24.30
C HIS A 581 13.56 -17.14 -25.24
N PRO A 582 14.88 -17.35 -25.49
CA PRO A 582 15.65 -16.44 -26.32
C PRO A 582 15.14 -16.50 -27.76
N LYS A 583 14.66 -15.35 -28.26
CA LYS A 583 14.17 -15.19 -29.62
C LYS A 583 14.50 -13.80 -30.13
N CYS A 584 15.33 -13.73 -31.16
CA CYS A 584 15.65 -12.48 -31.84
C CYS A 584 15.53 -12.73 -33.34
N THR A 585 14.39 -12.36 -33.92
CA THR A 585 14.17 -12.37 -35.37
C THR A 585 14.16 -10.93 -35.87
N PHE A 586 14.66 -10.68 -37.09
CA PHE A 586 14.56 -9.36 -37.73
C PHE A 586 13.14 -9.12 -38.27
N ASP A 587 12.13 -9.49 -37.50
CA ASP A 587 10.73 -9.28 -37.84
C ASP A 587 10.29 -7.97 -37.19
N THR A 588 10.11 -6.95 -38.01
CA THR A 588 9.62 -5.65 -37.55
C THR A 588 8.11 -5.71 -37.34
N SER A 589 7.65 -5.39 -36.14
CA SER A 589 6.24 -5.17 -35.84
C SER A 589 5.85 -3.72 -36.13
N GLN A 590 4.65 -3.51 -36.64
CA GLN A 590 4.13 -2.17 -36.95
C GLN A 590 2.73 -1.97 -36.39
N GLN A 591 2.53 -0.84 -35.75
CA GLN A 591 1.23 -0.39 -35.26
C GLN A 591 0.95 1.01 -35.78
N THR A 592 -0.28 1.23 -36.27
CA THR A 592 -0.71 2.51 -36.82
C THR A 592 -1.80 3.09 -35.93
N HIS A 593 -1.57 4.30 -35.43
CA HIS A 593 -2.47 5.00 -34.52
C HIS A 593 -2.95 6.28 -35.21
N SER A 594 -4.26 6.54 -35.18
CA SER A 594 -4.85 7.71 -35.88
C SER A 594 -4.48 9.05 -35.22
N SER A 595 -3.99 9.02 -33.99
CA SER A 595 -3.55 10.19 -33.24
C SER A 595 -2.55 9.81 -32.15
N ILE A 596 -1.81 10.81 -31.64
CA ILE A 596 -0.96 10.65 -30.44
C ILE A 596 -1.79 10.21 -29.24
N SER A 597 -3.04 10.71 -29.12
CA SER A 597 -3.93 10.29 -28.04
C SER A 597 -4.27 8.79 -28.14
N GLN A 598 -4.54 8.28 -29.34
CA GLN A 598 -4.80 6.85 -29.54
C GLN A 598 -3.54 6.03 -29.26
N PHE A 599 -2.37 6.47 -29.74
CA PHE A 599 -1.08 5.82 -29.44
C PHE A 599 -0.86 5.65 -27.93
N ARG A 600 -1.12 6.72 -27.16
CA ARG A 600 -1.03 6.71 -25.70
C ARG A 600 -2.08 5.80 -25.05
N THR A 601 -3.34 5.88 -25.48
CA THR A 601 -4.42 5.05 -24.93
C THR A 601 -4.17 3.57 -25.18
N GLU A 602 -3.73 3.19 -26.38
CA GLU A 602 -3.40 1.79 -26.71
C GLU A 602 -2.18 1.31 -25.94
N LYS A 603 -1.14 2.15 -25.78
CA LYS A 603 0.00 1.85 -24.89
C LYS A 603 -0.44 1.63 -23.45
N SER A 604 -1.39 2.43 -22.96
CA SER A 604 -1.97 2.24 -21.62
C SER A 604 -2.73 0.92 -21.53
N GLN A 605 -3.58 0.61 -22.52
CA GLN A 605 -4.40 -0.61 -22.54
C GLN A 605 -3.57 -1.88 -22.67
N SER A 606 -2.47 -1.85 -23.45
CA SER A 606 -1.61 -3.01 -23.63
C SER A 606 -0.76 -3.33 -22.40
N THR A 607 -0.54 -2.35 -21.52
CA THR A 607 0.30 -2.50 -20.32
C THR A 607 -0.52 -2.63 -19.04
N SER A 608 -1.76 -2.14 -19.00
CA SER A 608 -2.67 -2.39 -17.90
C SER A 608 -3.24 -3.81 -17.99
N PHE A 609 -3.25 -4.55 -16.89
CA PHE A 609 -4.09 -5.73 -16.78
C PHE A 609 -5.55 -5.32 -17.07
N ASN A 610 -6.30 -6.12 -17.85
CA ASN A 610 -7.74 -5.92 -17.99
C ASN A 610 -8.30 -5.90 -16.58
N ILE A 611 -8.70 -4.73 -16.09
CA ILE A 611 -9.45 -4.59 -14.86
C ILE A 611 -10.76 -5.31 -15.15
N ASP A 612 -10.79 -6.62 -14.90
CA ASP A 612 -11.89 -7.52 -15.23
C ASP A 612 -13.11 -7.10 -14.42
N GLY A 613 -13.87 -6.13 -14.93
CA GLY A 613 -15.28 -5.81 -14.67
C GLY A 613 -15.77 -5.64 -13.22
N SER A 614 -14.93 -5.90 -12.22
CA SER A 614 -15.29 -6.02 -10.80
C SER A 614 -14.92 -4.76 -10.01
N ALA A 615 -14.03 -3.92 -10.55
CA ALA A 615 -13.81 -2.55 -10.09
C ALA A 615 -14.89 -1.56 -10.61
N GLY A 616 -16.10 -2.04 -10.89
CA GLY A 616 -17.21 -1.28 -11.46
C GLY A 616 -17.88 -0.28 -10.51
N GLY A 617 -17.38 -0.10 -9.28
CA GLY A 617 -17.91 0.91 -8.36
C GLY A 617 -17.04 1.11 -7.13
N GLY A 618 -16.34 2.24 -7.04
CA GLY A 618 -15.78 2.68 -5.77
C GLY A 618 -14.74 3.78 -5.88
N TRP A 619 -13.65 3.55 -6.62
CA TRP A 619 -12.52 4.49 -6.62
C TRP A 619 -12.67 5.55 -7.72
N GLY A 620 -12.98 6.79 -7.33
CA GLY A 620 -13.17 7.92 -8.26
C GLY A 620 -11.92 8.32 -9.05
N GLY A 621 -10.75 7.76 -8.74
CA GLY A 621 -9.48 8.08 -9.40
C GLY A 621 -9.21 7.36 -10.73
N TYR A 622 -10.02 6.36 -11.13
CA TYR A 622 -9.76 5.60 -12.37
C TYR A 622 -9.73 6.49 -13.62
N SER A 623 -10.65 7.47 -13.71
CA SER A 623 -10.65 8.42 -14.82
C SER A 623 -9.39 9.30 -14.82
N ALA A 624 -8.91 9.69 -13.63
CA ALA A 624 -7.68 10.46 -13.51
C ALA A 624 -6.46 9.63 -13.92
N GLN A 625 -6.39 8.36 -13.50
CA GLN A 625 -5.37 7.40 -13.92
C GLN A 625 -5.31 7.28 -15.45
N VAL A 626 -6.43 6.95 -16.10
CA VAL A 626 -6.50 6.83 -17.57
C VAL A 626 -6.10 8.12 -18.27
N ALA A 627 -6.49 9.28 -17.71
CA ALA A 627 -6.09 10.57 -18.24
C ALA A 627 -4.59 10.85 -18.08
N ALA A 628 -3.94 10.36 -17.02
CA ALA A 628 -2.52 10.60 -16.72
C ALA A 628 -1.57 9.55 -17.31
N SER A 629 -2.04 8.33 -17.59
CA SER A 629 -1.23 7.24 -18.14
C SER A 629 -0.47 7.65 -19.41
N TYR A 630 0.83 7.39 -19.39
CA TYR A 630 1.82 7.69 -20.43
C TYR A 630 1.77 9.13 -20.93
N SER A 631 1.28 10.07 -20.11
CA SER A 631 1.16 11.48 -20.48
C SER A 631 2.51 12.17 -20.60
N LYS A 632 3.52 11.68 -19.87
CA LYS A 632 4.90 12.19 -19.87
C LYS A 632 5.90 11.18 -20.43
N ASP A 633 5.40 10.11 -21.04
CA ASP A 633 6.21 9.09 -21.66
C ASP A 633 7.12 9.65 -22.75
N ARG A 634 8.37 9.18 -22.80
CA ARG A 634 9.37 9.66 -23.77
C ARG A 634 8.91 9.48 -25.21
N SER A 635 8.33 8.33 -25.55
CA SER A 635 7.84 8.04 -26.90
C SER A 635 6.62 8.90 -27.27
N VAL A 636 5.73 9.18 -26.31
CA VAL A 636 4.58 10.10 -26.49
C VAL A 636 5.06 11.55 -26.67
N ASN A 637 5.99 12.02 -25.84
CA ASN A 637 6.58 13.36 -25.96
C ASN A 637 7.34 13.53 -27.28
N GLN A 638 8.06 12.50 -27.72
CA GLN A 638 8.75 12.53 -29.00
C GLN A 638 7.76 12.58 -30.16
N ALA A 639 6.72 11.76 -30.16
CA ALA A 639 5.64 11.84 -31.15
C ALA A 639 4.98 13.23 -31.18
N MET A 640 4.78 13.84 -30.01
CA MET A 640 4.24 15.19 -29.89
C MET A 640 5.19 16.25 -30.45
N SER A 641 6.50 16.12 -30.21
CA SER A 641 7.50 17.04 -30.75
C SER A 641 7.67 16.96 -32.27
N LEU A 642 7.40 15.78 -32.85
CA LEU A 642 7.42 15.54 -34.29
C LEU A 642 6.12 15.94 -34.98
N SER A 643 5.04 16.12 -34.20
CA SER A 643 3.73 16.45 -34.74
C SER A 643 3.58 17.96 -34.92
N THR A 644 3.26 18.36 -36.14
CA THR A 644 2.98 19.75 -36.54
C THR A 644 1.50 20.10 -36.41
N SER A 645 0.63 19.11 -36.22
CA SER A 645 -0.82 19.29 -36.21
C SER A 645 -1.52 18.37 -35.19
N ALA A 646 -2.65 18.81 -34.64
CA ALA A 646 -3.44 17.98 -33.72
C ALA A 646 -4.02 16.71 -34.40
N GLU A 647 -4.00 16.65 -35.73
CA GLU A 647 -4.51 15.54 -36.55
C GLU A 647 -3.35 14.85 -37.29
N SER A 648 -2.46 14.21 -36.54
CA SER A 648 -1.34 13.43 -37.08
C SER A 648 -1.50 11.93 -36.82
N THR A 649 -1.28 11.10 -37.84
CA THR A 649 -1.17 9.64 -37.71
C THR A 649 0.23 9.30 -37.19
N VAL A 650 0.32 8.36 -36.24
CA VAL A 650 1.59 7.86 -35.70
C VAL A 650 1.75 6.40 -36.12
N ILE A 651 2.84 6.05 -36.78
CA ILE A 651 3.23 4.67 -37.07
C ILE A 651 4.41 4.32 -36.17
N SER A 652 4.21 3.34 -35.28
CA SER A 652 5.27 2.78 -34.45
C SER A 652 5.82 1.55 -35.16
N THR A 653 7.11 1.56 -35.51
CA THR A 653 7.83 0.40 -36.04
C THR A 653 8.84 -0.07 -34.99
N SER A 654 8.81 -1.35 -34.64
CA SER A 654 9.68 -1.90 -33.60
C SER A 654 10.27 -3.26 -33.99
N LEU A 655 11.52 -3.50 -33.59
CA LEU A 655 12.16 -4.80 -33.57
C LEU A 655 12.33 -5.20 -32.10
N ILE A 656 11.86 -6.39 -31.73
CA ILE A 656 11.89 -6.89 -30.35
C ILE A 656 12.68 -8.20 -30.34
N CYS A 657 13.65 -8.29 -29.43
CA CYS A 657 14.36 -9.52 -29.13
C CYS A 657 14.08 -9.88 -27.67
N THR A 658 13.59 -11.09 -27.43
CA THR A 658 13.25 -11.59 -26.10
C THR A 658 14.34 -12.54 -25.60
N THR A 659 14.56 -12.59 -24.30
CA THR A 659 15.53 -13.47 -23.63
C THR A 659 14.82 -14.42 -22.67
N SER A 660 14.00 -13.89 -21.78
CA SER A 660 13.29 -14.65 -20.75
C SER A 660 11.92 -14.03 -20.46
N SER A 661 11.08 -14.75 -19.72
CA SER A 661 9.81 -14.26 -19.19
C SER A 661 9.73 -14.55 -17.71
N VAL A 662 9.25 -13.58 -16.94
CA VAL A 662 9.16 -13.63 -15.47
C VAL A 662 7.80 -13.14 -15.00
N GLU A 663 7.29 -13.74 -13.93
CA GLU A 663 6.00 -13.46 -13.30
C GLU A 663 6.14 -13.42 -11.78
N MET A 664 5.55 -12.40 -11.16
CA MET A 664 5.43 -12.26 -9.71
C MET A 664 4.37 -13.24 -9.18
N VAL A 665 4.76 -14.15 -8.29
CA VAL A 665 3.86 -15.12 -7.64
C VAL A 665 3.60 -14.81 -6.16
N LYS A 666 4.50 -14.07 -5.51
CA LYS A 666 4.40 -13.66 -4.11
C LYS A 666 4.92 -12.22 -3.96
N TYR A 667 4.31 -11.47 -3.05
CA TYR A 667 4.67 -10.08 -2.77
C TYR A 667 5.38 -9.98 -1.43
N THR A 668 6.69 -9.79 -1.45
CA THR A 668 7.50 -9.48 -0.26
C THR A 668 8.01 -8.05 -0.41
N PHE A 669 7.55 -7.12 0.43
CA PHE A 669 7.89 -5.71 0.31
C PHE A 669 9.34 -5.43 0.71
N HIS A 670 9.94 -4.40 0.12
CA HIS A 670 11.29 -3.97 0.47
C HIS A 670 11.29 -3.25 1.83
N PRO A 671 12.24 -3.53 2.75
CA PRO A 671 12.29 -2.88 4.06
C PRO A 671 12.31 -1.34 3.97
N SER A 672 13.05 -0.78 3.00
CA SER A 672 13.06 0.67 2.74
C SER A 672 11.69 1.21 2.33
N PHE A 673 10.92 0.47 1.53
CA PHE A 673 9.57 0.86 1.13
C PHE A 673 8.62 0.85 2.34
N LEU A 674 8.67 -0.21 3.15
CA LEU A 674 7.90 -0.33 4.38
C LEU A 674 8.21 0.80 5.37
N LYS A 675 9.49 1.13 5.54
CA LYS A 675 9.94 2.25 6.37
C LYS A 675 9.42 3.59 5.90
N GLU A 676 9.42 3.85 4.58
CA GLU A 676 8.86 5.09 4.04
C GLU A 676 7.35 5.17 4.27
N LEU A 677 6.61 4.08 4.02
CA LEU A 677 5.18 4.00 4.32
C LEU A 677 4.88 4.25 5.81
N ALA A 678 5.66 3.64 6.71
CA ALA A 678 5.50 3.79 8.16
C ALA A 678 5.68 5.25 8.62
N SER A 679 6.50 6.03 7.90
CA SER A 679 6.75 7.43 8.21
C SER A 679 5.66 8.40 7.75
N VAL A 680 4.70 7.95 6.94
CA VAL A 680 3.67 8.79 6.33
C VAL A 680 2.58 9.17 7.33
N LYS A 681 2.34 10.48 7.47
CA LYS A 681 1.28 11.03 8.34
C LYS A 681 0.09 11.54 7.55
N PHE A 682 0.36 12.21 6.43
CA PHE A 682 -0.67 12.87 5.61
C PHE A 682 -0.61 12.42 4.15
N SER A 683 -1.70 12.65 3.41
CA SER A 683 -1.78 12.36 1.96
C SER A 683 -0.68 13.04 1.14
N ARG A 684 -0.20 14.21 1.58
CA ARG A 684 0.93 14.91 0.96
C ARG A 684 2.26 14.16 1.11
N ASP A 685 2.51 13.55 2.26
CA ASP A 685 3.73 12.75 2.45
C ASP A 685 3.65 11.52 1.55
N MET A 686 2.46 10.90 1.48
CA MET A 686 2.22 9.77 0.60
C MET A 686 2.39 10.11 -0.89
N TYR A 687 1.98 11.30 -1.33
CA TYR A 687 2.23 11.77 -2.69
C TYR A 687 3.73 11.73 -3.05
N GLU A 688 4.62 12.11 -2.12
CA GLU A 688 6.07 12.04 -2.37
C GLU A 688 6.58 10.59 -2.43
N VAL A 689 5.97 9.67 -1.65
CA VAL A 689 6.25 8.23 -1.74
C VAL A 689 5.81 7.68 -3.10
N VAL A 690 4.57 7.94 -3.52
CA VAL A 690 4.04 7.52 -4.84
C VAL A 690 4.93 8.03 -5.98
N LYS A 691 5.37 9.28 -5.90
CA LYS A 691 6.26 9.87 -6.91
C LYS A 691 7.65 9.20 -6.96
N ARG A 692 8.13 8.66 -5.84
CA ARG A 692 9.45 8.03 -5.71
C ARG A 692 9.44 6.58 -6.19
N TYR A 693 8.46 5.82 -5.74
CA TYR A 693 8.34 4.39 -6.04
C TYR A 693 7.55 4.09 -7.31
N GLY A 694 6.71 5.02 -7.76
CA GLY A 694 5.79 4.79 -8.87
C GLY A 694 4.38 4.47 -8.37
N THR A 695 3.51 4.14 -9.31
CA THR A 695 2.07 3.90 -9.07
C THR A 695 1.67 2.44 -9.27
N HIS A 696 2.45 1.71 -10.06
CA HIS A 696 2.23 0.33 -10.44
C HIS A 696 3.47 -0.50 -10.14
N PHE A 697 3.36 -1.80 -10.33
CA PHE A 697 4.49 -2.72 -10.36
C PHE A 697 4.31 -3.73 -11.50
N TYR A 698 5.39 -4.39 -11.88
CA TYR A 698 5.36 -5.46 -12.88
C TYR A 698 4.74 -6.72 -12.30
N GLN A 699 3.62 -7.17 -12.87
CA GLN A 699 3.06 -8.49 -12.54
C GLN A 699 3.68 -9.58 -13.41
N THR A 700 3.81 -9.32 -14.71
CA THR A 700 4.50 -10.19 -15.67
C THR A 700 5.35 -9.35 -16.59
N ALA A 701 6.54 -9.82 -16.95
CA ALA A 701 7.38 -9.19 -17.95
C ALA A 701 8.06 -10.22 -18.86
N VAL A 702 8.14 -9.91 -20.14
CA VAL A 702 9.06 -10.52 -21.10
C VAL A 702 10.28 -9.61 -21.17
N LEU A 703 11.43 -10.17 -20.80
CA LEU A 703 12.71 -9.49 -20.75
C LEU A 703 13.41 -9.62 -22.11
N GLY A 704 14.19 -8.60 -22.47
CA GLY A 704 14.98 -8.59 -23.69
C GLY A 704 15.41 -7.18 -24.10
N GLY A 705 15.26 -6.84 -25.36
CA GLY A 705 15.51 -5.50 -25.87
C GLY A 705 14.62 -5.14 -27.04
N SER A 706 14.40 -3.84 -27.24
CA SER A 706 13.67 -3.36 -28.40
C SER A 706 14.34 -2.15 -29.05
N LEU A 707 14.25 -2.09 -30.38
CA LEU A 707 14.58 -0.93 -31.19
C LEU A 707 13.27 -0.37 -31.75
N LYS A 708 12.93 0.88 -31.45
CA LYS A 708 11.64 1.48 -31.82
C LYS A 708 11.83 2.80 -32.55
N GLN A 709 11.10 3.00 -33.64
CA GLN A 709 11.04 4.28 -34.36
C GLN A 709 9.58 4.70 -34.55
N LEU A 710 9.32 5.98 -34.32
CA LEU A 710 8.03 6.61 -34.54
C LEU A 710 8.08 7.43 -35.82
N THR A 711 7.13 7.17 -36.71
CA THR A 711 6.90 7.95 -37.93
C THR A 711 5.59 8.72 -37.78
N VAL A 712 5.65 10.04 -37.75
CA VAL A 712 4.50 10.94 -37.61
C VAL A 712 4.16 11.53 -38.97
N ILE A 713 2.90 11.43 -39.38
CA ILE A 713 2.41 11.82 -40.70
C ILE A 713 1.17 12.70 -40.53
N ASP A 714 1.14 13.85 -41.19
CA ASP A 714 -0.06 14.69 -41.22
C ASP A 714 -1.25 13.93 -41.86
N LYS A 715 -2.44 14.03 -41.28
CA LYS A 715 -3.61 13.24 -41.71
C LYS A 715 -3.99 13.45 -43.18
N GLN A 716 -3.83 14.67 -43.71
CA GLN A 716 -4.09 14.93 -45.14
C GLN A 716 -3.13 14.13 -46.04
N THR A 717 -1.86 14.07 -45.65
CA THR A 717 -0.82 13.30 -46.33
C THR A 717 -1.06 11.80 -46.19
N TYR A 718 -1.43 11.35 -44.99
CA TYR A 718 -1.77 9.95 -44.75
C TYR A 718 -2.93 9.48 -45.62
N GLN A 719 -3.99 10.29 -45.76
CA GLN A 719 -5.16 9.98 -46.60
C GLN A 719 -4.88 10.01 -48.10
N SER A 720 -3.81 10.67 -48.54
CA SER A 720 -3.43 10.76 -49.96
C SER A 720 -2.77 9.48 -50.50
N GLU A 721 -2.35 8.58 -49.61
CA GLU A 721 -1.64 7.35 -49.93
C GLU A 721 -2.28 6.14 -49.22
N SER A 722 -1.91 4.92 -49.58
CA SER A 722 -2.47 3.73 -48.91
C SER A 722 -1.78 3.48 -47.56
N SER A 723 -2.53 2.98 -46.56
CA SER A 723 -1.96 2.59 -45.26
C SER A 723 -0.85 1.56 -45.41
N THR A 724 -1.01 0.60 -46.33
CA THR A 724 -0.02 -0.44 -46.60
C THR A 724 1.27 0.16 -47.17
N SER A 725 1.18 1.17 -48.04
CA SER A 725 2.38 1.85 -48.56
C SER A 725 3.13 2.62 -47.46
N TRP A 726 2.41 3.25 -46.53
CA TRP A 726 3.04 3.91 -45.37
C TRP A 726 3.69 2.93 -44.40
N GLN A 727 3.05 1.78 -44.17
CA GLN A 727 3.61 0.68 -43.37
C GLN A 727 4.90 0.15 -44.00
N GLU A 728 4.86 -0.21 -45.28
CA GLU A 728 6.04 -0.66 -46.03
C GLU A 728 7.15 0.41 -46.02
N SER A 729 6.77 1.68 -46.21
CA SER A 729 7.72 2.80 -46.18
C SER A 729 8.38 2.97 -44.82
N SER A 730 7.61 2.91 -43.73
CA SER A 730 8.13 2.97 -42.36
C SER A 730 9.04 1.77 -42.07
N GLN A 731 8.71 0.58 -42.60
CA GLN A 731 9.51 -0.64 -42.41
C GLN A 731 10.89 -0.48 -43.02
N ARG A 732 10.96 -0.04 -44.28
CA ARG A 732 12.23 0.14 -44.99
C ARG A 732 13.09 1.22 -44.32
N SER A 733 12.46 2.29 -43.88
CA SER A 733 13.12 3.39 -43.16
C SER A 733 13.72 2.93 -41.86
N PHE A 734 12.95 2.14 -41.10
CA PHE A 734 13.42 1.53 -39.87
C PHE A 734 14.55 0.55 -40.13
N SER A 735 14.42 -0.37 -41.10
CA SER A 735 15.47 -1.34 -41.43
C SER A 735 16.76 -0.66 -41.89
N ALA A 736 16.65 0.42 -42.67
CA ALA A 736 17.79 1.26 -43.03
C ALA A 736 18.43 1.92 -41.79
N SER A 737 17.61 2.47 -40.88
CA SER A 737 18.08 3.08 -39.62
C SER A 737 18.72 2.05 -38.69
N ALA A 738 18.14 0.85 -38.58
CA ALA A 738 18.61 -0.27 -37.77
C ALA A 738 19.94 -0.84 -38.27
N SER A 739 20.14 -0.85 -39.59
CA SER A 739 21.30 -1.47 -40.24
C SER A 739 22.43 -0.48 -40.56
N ALA A 740 22.13 0.80 -40.76
CA ALA A 740 23.09 1.84 -41.15
C ALA A 740 22.70 3.22 -40.58
N PRO A 741 22.92 3.46 -39.28
CA PRO A 741 22.25 4.55 -38.57
C PRO A 741 22.62 5.99 -38.98
N VAL A 742 23.74 6.21 -39.67
CA VAL A 742 24.29 7.55 -39.99
C VAL A 742 24.04 7.98 -41.44
N MET A 743 23.46 7.15 -42.31
CA MET A 743 23.29 7.55 -43.71
C MET A 743 22.07 8.45 -43.93
N GLN A 744 22.28 9.77 -43.73
CA GLN A 744 21.55 10.83 -44.46
C GLN A 744 21.90 10.85 -45.97
N ALA A 745 22.69 9.89 -46.45
CA ALA A 745 22.88 9.68 -47.87
C ALA A 745 21.62 9.00 -48.41
N SER A 746 21.02 9.62 -49.42
CA SER A 746 20.04 9.02 -50.33
C SER A 746 20.64 7.78 -51.00
N GLY A 747 20.81 6.70 -50.23
CA GLY A 747 21.15 5.39 -50.77
C GLY A 747 19.95 4.95 -51.55
N ARG A 748 20.07 4.91 -52.89
CA ARG A 748 19.03 4.38 -53.76
C ARG A 748 18.59 3.03 -53.20
N TYR A 749 17.38 2.98 -52.64
CA TYR A 749 16.78 1.73 -52.22
C TYR A 749 16.80 0.81 -53.43
N ALA A 750 17.56 -0.29 -53.35
CA ALA A 750 17.54 -1.28 -54.42
C ALA A 750 16.12 -1.86 -54.46
N ASP A 751 15.36 -1.53 -55.52
CA ASP A 751 14.05 -2.12 -55.76
C ASP A 751 14.24 -3.63 -55.92
N THR A 752 13.99 -4.40 -54.87
CA THR A 752 13.83 -5.85 -54.98
C THR A 752 12.42 -6.14 -55.49
N SER A 753 12.21 -7.31 -56.10
CA SER A 753 10.91 -7.71 -56.69
C SER A 753 9.75 -7.80 -55.68
N ASP A 754 10.05 -7.75 -54.38
CA ASP A 754 9.12 -8.15 -53.31
C ASP A 754 8.41 -6.96 -52.66
N TYR A 755 8.55 -5.78 -53.29
CA TYR A 755 8.29 -4.48 -52.70
C TYR A 755 7.29 -3.69 -53.55
N THR A 756 6.22 -3.16 -52.94
CA THR A 756 5.14 -2.46 -53.67
C THR A 756 5.36 -0.95 -53.79
N VAL A 757 6.28 -0.38 -53.01
CA VAL A 757 6.68 1.03 -53.05
C VAL A 757 8.00 1.18 -53.84
N SER A 758 8.01 1.95 -54.94
CA SER A 758 9.24 2.25 -55.68
C SER A 758 10.18 3.15 -54.88
N GLY A 759 11.50 3.12 -55.16
CA GLY A 759 12.48 3.99 -54.50
C GLY A 759 12.12 5.49 -54.53
N GLU A 760 11.60 6.00 -55.65
CA GLU A 760 11.16 7.41 -55.79
C GLU A 760 9.92 7.71 -54.92
N ARG A 761 9.00 6.75 -54.83
CA ARG A 761 7.82 6.87 -53.97
C ARG A 761 8.20 6.79 -52.50
N GLN A 762 9.20 5.97 -52.16
CA GLN A 762 9.80 5.91 -50.83
C GLN A 762 10.36 7.28 -50.43
N GLU A 763 11.26 7.86 -51.22
CA GLU A 763 11.85 9.20 -50.96
C GLU A 763 10.77 10.28 -50.77
N SER A 764 9.73 10.25 -51.60
CA SER A 764 8.56 11.15 -51.48
C SER A 764 7.82 10.96 -50.16
N MET A 765 7.56 9.71 -49.74
CA MET A 765 6.95 9.40 -48.45
C MET A 765 7.82 9.83 -47.28
N GLU A 766 9.14 9.63 -47.35
CA GLU A 766 10.08 10.05 -46.31
C GLU A 766 10.02 11.55 -46.10
N SER A 767 10.07 12.33 -47.19
CA SER A 767 10.03 13.79 -47.16
C SER A 767 8.73 14.38 -46.60
N LYS A 768 7.65 13.59 -46.61
CA LYS A 768 6.30 13.95 -46.14
C LYS A 768 6.01 13.47 -44.72
N SER A 769 6.99 12.82 -44.07
CA SER A 769 6.88 12.29 -42.71
C SER A 769 7.94 12.88 -41.80
N SER A 770 7.66 12.95 -40.50
CA SER A 770 8.66 13.27 -39.47
C SER A 770 8.98 12.00 -38.70
N ARG A 771 10.26 11.71 -38.47
CA ARG A 771 10.69 10.46 -37.85
C ARG A 771 11.48 10.72 -36.58
N SER A 772 11.32 9.84 -35.61
CA SER A 772 12.15 9.82 -34.41
C SER A 772 13.53 9.23 -34.71
N SER A 773 14.50 9.54 -33.85
CA SER A 773 15.65 8.65 -33.67
C SER A 773 15.16 7.25 -33.24
N VAL A 774 15.96 6.23 -33.51
CA VAL A 774 15.69 4.88 -32.98
C VAL A 774 15.85 4.94 -31.45
N GLU A 775 14.77 4.66 -30.74
CA GLU A 775 14.75 4.43 -29.31
C GLU A 775 15.24 3.02 -29.03
N VAL A 776 16.30 2.90 -28.22
CA VAL A 776 16.94 1.64 -27.87
C VAL A 776 16.57 1.32 -26.42
N LEU A 777 15.97 0.15 -26.20
CA LEU A 777 15.69 -0.41 -24.89
C LEU A 777 16.47 -1.72 -24.72
N GLY A 778 17.14 -1.88 -23.58
CA GLY A 778 17.97 -3.05 -23.28
C GLY A 778 19.30 -3.08 -24.00
N GLY A 779 20.20 -3.92 -23.50
CA GLY A 779 21.55 -4.09 -24.00
C GLY A 779 22.54 -3.10 -23.40
N GLU A 780 23.82 -3.34 -23.68
CA GLU A 780 24.92 -2.52 -23.17
C GLU A 780 24.81 -1.08 -23.71
N PRO A 781 24.91 -0.06 -22.85
CA PRO A 781 24.88 1.33 -23.28
C PRO A 781 25.91 1.61 -24.39
N GLY A 782 25.45 2.13 -25.53
CA GLY A 782 26.31 2.43 -26.68
C GLY A 782 26.60 1.27 -27.63
N SER A 783 26.18 0.03 -27.30
CA SER A 783 26.25 -1.12 -28.23
C SER A 783 25.48 -0.88 -29.52
N TYR A 784 24.39 -0.12 -29.44
CA TYR A 784 23.71 0.51 -30.55
C TYR A 784 23.85 2.03 -30.43
N SER A 785 24.63 2.66 -31.31
CA SER A 785 24.81 4.11 -31.35
C SER A 785 24.54 4.62 -32.76
N PRO A 786 23.47 5.39 -32.96
CA PRO A 786 23.12 5.84 -34.29
C PRO A 786 24.13 6.84 -34.89
N ASP A 787 25.06 7.37 -34.09
CA ASP A 787 26.07 8.36 -34.49
C ASP A 787 27.48 7.77 -34.63
N SER A 788 27.68 6.47 -34.35
CA SER A 788 29.02 5.87 -34.36
C SER A 788 29.49 5.53 -35.79
N PRO A 789 30.73 5.90 -36.17
CA PRO A 789 31.28 5.62 -37.49
C PRO A 789 31.64 4.13 -37.73
N ASN A 790 31.61 3.28 -36.70
CA ASN A 790 31.89 1.84 -36.80
C ASN A 790 30.60 1.05 -37.09
N GLN A 791 30.17 1.05 -38.36
CA GLN A 791 28.81 0.69 -38.80
C GLN A 791 28.53 -0.79 -39.10
N GLY A 792 29.51 -1.70 -38.97
CA GLY A 792 29.37 -3.05 -39.53
C GLY A 792 28.46 -4.03 -38.77
N ASN A 793 28.37 -3.95 -37.43
CA ASN A 793 27.78 -5.01 -36.60
C ASN A 793 26.95 -4.52 -35.40
N MET A 794 26.50 -3.26 -35.37
CA MET A 794 25.86 -2.67 -34.17
C MET A 794 24.63 -3.45 -33.69
N LEU A 795 23.76 -3.88 -34.61
CA LEU A 795 22.59 -4.67 -34.27
C LEU A 795 22.97 -6.02 -33.63
N GLN A 796 24.02 -6.67 -34.14
CA GLN A 796 24.50 -7.93 -33.60
C GLN A 796 25.16 -7.73 -32.23
N SER A 797 25.94 -6.66 -32.04
CA SER A 797 26.54 -6.32 -30.76
C SER A 797 25.47 -6.01 -29.71
N TRP A 798 24.47 -5.20 -30.06
CA TRP A 798 23.32 -4.93 -29.22
C TRP A 798 22.57 -6.20 -28.85
N ALA A 799 22.19 -7.02 -29.84
CA ALA A 799 21.45 -8.26 -29.61
C ALA A 799 22.21 -9.24 -28.70
N LYS A 800 23.54 -9.36 -28.84
CA LYS A 800 24.38 -10.18 -27.96
C LYS A 800 24.41 -9.67 -26.53
N SER A 801 24.38 -8.35 -26.34
CA SER A 801 24.40 -7.75 -24.99
C SER A 801 23.08 -7.90 -24.22
N LEU A 802 21.97 -8.23 -24.92
CA LEU A 802 20.67 -8.47 -24.29
C LEU A 802 20.67 -9.65 -23.33
N ASP A 803 21.58 -10.61 -23.52
CA ASP A 803 21.68 -11.77 -22.64
C ASP A 803 22.05 -11.40 -21.20
N PHE A 804 22.80 -10.30 -21.04
CA PHE A 804 23.29 -9.82 -19.74
C PHE A 804 22.53 -8.61 -19.21
N LEU A 805 22.02 -7.76 -20.12
CA LEU A 805 21.32 -6.52 -19.77
C LEU A 805 19.92 -6.45 -20.42
N PRO A 806 19.06 -7.47 -20.21
CA PRO A 806 17.72 -7.41 -20.74
C PRO A 806 16.86 -6.47 -19.89
N VAL A 807 15.90 -5.80 -20.51
CA VAL A 807 14.88 -4.96 -19.86
C VAL A 807 13.49 -5.45 -20.22
N PRO A 808 12.45 -5.10 -19.45
CA PRO A 808 11.06 -5.40 -19.81
C PRO A 808 10.66 -4.78 -21.16
N VAL A 809 10.38 -5.62 -22.17
CA VAL A 809 9.92 -5.19 -23.50
C VAL A 809 8.43 -5.37 -23.72
N GLU A 810 7.85 -6.39 -23.09
CA GLU A 810 6.41 -6.63 -23.03
C GLU A 810 6.06 -6.89 -21.56
N TYR A 811 5.07 -6.20 -21.01
CA TYR A 811 4.77 -6.31 -19.59
C TYR A 811 3.32 -5.99 -19.26
N LYS A 812 2.87 -6.54 -18.14
CA LYS A 812 1.58 -6.22 -17.51
C LYS A 812 1.83 -5.60 -16.15
N LEU A 813 1.12 -4.52 -15.89
CA LEU A 813 1.23 -3.71 -14.69
C LEU A 813 -0.02 -3.87 -13.83
N SER A 814 0.21 -3.88 -12.53
CA SER A 814 -0.84 -3.85 -11.51
C SER A 814 -0.60 -2.68 -10.54
N PRO A 815 -1.66 -1.97 -10.09
CA PRO A 815 -1.52 -0.87 -9.14
C PRO A 815 -0.93 -1.32 -7.81
N ILE A 816 -0.03 -0.52 -7.23
CA ILE A 816 0.57 -0.83 -5.92
C ILE A 816 -0.50 -0.84 -4.82
N ARG A 817 -1.54 0.01 -4.94
CA ARG A 817 -2.65 0.05 -3.96
C ARG A 817 -3.36 -1.29 -3.79
N ASP A 818 -3.34 -2.16 -4.80
CA ASP A 818 -4.10 -3.42 -4.78
C ASP A 818 -3.42 -4.49 -3.91
N ILE A 819 -2.12 -4.33 -3.62
CA ILE A 819 -1.33 -5.25 -2.78
C ILE A 819 -1.07 -4.70 -1.37
N LEU A 820 -1.48 -3.46 -1.07
CA LEU A 820 -1.36 -2.89 0.27
C LEU A 820 -2.46 -3.46 1.20
N PRO A 821 -2.10 -3.99 2.39
CA PRO A 821 -3.08 -4.47 3.36
C PRO A 821 -3.99 -3.36 3.88
N ASP A 822 -5.28 -3.67 4.05
CA ASP A 822 -6.28 -2.72 4.56
C ASP A 822 -6.07 -2.38 6.05
N ASP A 823 -5.49 -3.32 6.80
CA ASP A 823 -5.29 -3.21 8.26
C ASP A 823 -4.09 -2.34 8.64
N TRP A 824 -3.23 -1.99 7.69
CA TRP A 824 -2.08 -1.13 7.95
C TRP A 824 -2.52 0.30 8.22
N LYS A 825 -2.20 0.80 9.42
CA LYS A 825 -2.53 2.14 9.87
C LYS A 825 -1.28 2.89 10.30
N ASN A 826 -1.29 4.20 10.12
CA ASN A 826 -0.29 5.07 10.69
C ASN A 826 -0.58 5.37 12.18
N ALA A 827 0.31 6.13 12.83
CA ALA A 827 0.20 6.45 14.26
C ALA A 827 -1.06 7.26 14.61
N ASP A 828 -1.66 7.95 13.63
CA ASP A 828 -2.91 8.69 13.78
C ASP A 828 -4.15 7.82 13.51
N GLY A 829 -3.96 6.53 13.21
CA GLY A 829 -5.02 5.56 12.93
C GLY A 829 -5.56 5.59 11.50
N ASN A 830 -4.95 6.39 10.60
CA ASN A 830 -5.36 6.47 9.20
C ASN A 830 -4.85 5.24 8.42
N SER A 831 -5.68 4.67 7.55
CA SER A 831 -5.26 3.58 6.67
C SER A 831 -4.16 4.04 5.70
N ILE A 832 -3.06 3.30 5.66
CA ILE A 832 -1.94 3.54 4.73
C ILE A 832 -2.41 3.41 3.29
N LYS A 833 -3.30 2.46 2.99
CA LYS A 833 -3.88 2.28 1.66
C LYS A 833 -4.76 3.45 1.25
N ASP A 834 -5.57 4.00 2.16
CA ASP A 834 -6.38 5.20 1.87
C ASP A 834 -5.49 6.42 1.59
N LEU A 835 -4.42 6.59 2.38
CA LEU A 835 -3.43 7.63 2.14
C LEU A 835 -2.76 7.44 0.78
N TRP A 836 -2.42 6.19 0.40
CA TRP A 836 -1.85 5.85 -0.91
C TRP A 836 -2.79 6.26 -2.03
N MET A 837 -4.05 5.83 -1.96
CA MET A 837 -5.07 6.16 -2.96
C MET A 837 -5.26 7.68 -3.12
N GLN A 838 -5.20 8.45 -2.03
CA GLN A 838 -5.28 9.91 -2.07
C GLN A 838 -4.03 10.54 -2.72
N GLY A 839 -2.84 10.12 -2.31
CA GLY A 839 -1.58 10.58 -2.89
C GLY A 839 -1.45 10.23 -4.38
N GLU A 840 -1.89 9.04 -4.75
CA GLU A 840 -1.96 8.55 -6.12
C GLU A 840 -2.97 9.35 -6.96
N THR A 841 -4.17 9.63 -6.43
CA THR A 841 -5.17 10.46 -7.12
C THR A 841 -4.61 11.85 -7.40
N GLN A 842 -4.00 12.49 -6.38
CA GLN A 842 -3.36 13.79 -6.55
C GLN A 842 -2.25 13.74 -7.60
N TYR A 843 -1.43 12.68 -7.59
CA TYR A 843 -0.39 12.47 -8.58
C TYR A 843 -0.96 12.39 -10.01
N TYR A 844 -2.05 11.66 -10.22
CA TYR A 844 -2.70 11.60 -11.52
C TYR A 844 -3.33 12.92 -11.94
N GLU A 845 -4.01 13.64 -11.05
CA GLU A 845 -4.63 14.93 -11.37
C GLU A 845 -3.60 15.98 -11.81
N GLU A 846 -2.44 16.03 -11.14
CA GLU A 846 -1.35 16.95 -11.49
C GLU A 846 -0.66 16.59 -12.82
N ASN A 847 -0.72 15.31 -13.21
CA ASN A 847 -0.08 14.79 -14.40
C ASN A 847 -1.07 14.37 -15.49
N ALA A 848 -2.35 14.72 -15.35
CA ALA A 848 -3.36 14.39 -16.34
C ALA A 848 -2.94 14.97 -17.69
N PHE A 849 -3.04 14.17 -18.74
CA PHE A 849 -2.76 14.60 -20.10
C PHE A 849 -3.84 15.58 -20.54
N PHE A 850 -3.58 16.85 -20.31
CA PHE A 850 -4.21 17.92 -21.07
C PHE A 850 -3.52 17.92 -22.41
N GLY A 851 -3.95 17.02 -23.32
CA GLY A 851 -3.43 17.02 -24.68
C GLY A 851 -3.42 18.45 -25.23
N ALA A 852 -2.55 18.74 -26.20
CA ALA A 852 -2.53 20.03 -26.89
C ALA A 852 -3.87 20.44 -27.56
N VAL A 853 -4.96 19.72 -27.30
CA VAL A 853 -6.33 20.21 -27.30
C VAL A 853 -6.50 21.14 -26.09
N GLY A 854 -6.12 22.40 -26.27
CA GLY A 854 -6.41 23.44 -25.27
C GLY A 854 -7.85 23.30 -24.80
N VAL A 855 -8.07 23.33 -23.47
CA VAL A 855 -9.39 23.40 -22.85
C VAL A 855 -10.16 24.46 -23.61
N SER A 856 -11.03 24.03 -24.52
CA SER A 856 -11.66 24.95 -25.46
C SER A 856 -12.89 25.53 -24.79
N GLY A 857 -13.59 24.75 -23.94
CA GLY A 857 -14.74 25.18 -23.15
C GLY A 857 -14.65 24.90 -21.63
N ALA A 858 -15.23 25.76 -20.80
CA ALA A 858 -15.60 25.43 -19.41
C ALA A 858 -16.95 26.03 -19.01
N ILE A 859 -17.69 25.34 -18.14
CA ILE A 859 -18.90 25.83 -17.47
C ILE A 859 -18.54 26.17 -16.04
N PHE A 860 -18.84 27.39 -15.62
CA PHE A 860 -18.81 27.80 -14.22
C PHE A 860 -20.25 27.85 -13.69
N ILE A 861 -20.56 27.12 -12.62
CA ILE A 861 -21.89 27.03 -12.03
C ILE A 861 -21.91 27.76 -10.70
N THR A 862 -22.72 28.80 -10.58
CA THR A 862 -22.91 29.59 -9.36
C THR A 862 -24.30 29.34 -8.79
N ILE A 863 -24.38 29.05 -7.48
CA ILE A 863 -25.65 28.84 -6.77
C ILE A 863 -25.89 30.03 -5.86
N THR A 864 -27.01 30.72 -6.08
CA THR A 864 -27.44 31.86 -5.24
C THR A 864 -28.67 31.46 -4.43
N PRO A 865 -28.62 31.42 -3.09
CA PRO A 865 -29.82 31.17 -2.28
C PRO A 865 -30.76 32.39 -2.29
N GLU A 866 -32.10 32.18 -2.31
CA GLU A 866 -33.08 33.27 -2.16
C GLU A 866 -33.22 33.79 -0.73
N MET A 867 -32.96 32.95 0.28
CA MET A 867 -32.99 33.35 1.69
C MET A 867 -31.62 33.12 2.36
N PRO A 868 -31.13 34.09 3.15
CA PRO A 868 -29.79 34.08 3.74
C PRO A 868 -29.45 32.91 4.66
N THR A 869 -30.43 32.35 5.36
CA THR A 869 -30.23 31.59 6.60
C THR A 869 -30.29 30.06 6.47
N GLU A 870 -30.50 29.50 5.28
CA GLU A 870 -30.60 28.04 5.11
C GLU A 870 -29.22 27.36 5.05
N GLN A 871 -28.96 26.42 5.97
CA GLN A 871 -27.79 25.55 5.92
C GLN A 871 -27.90 24.60 4.71
N PHE A 872 -26.83 24.50 3.93
CA PHE A 872 -26.73 23.60 2.79
C PHE A 872 -26.39 22.19 3.26
N THR A 873 -27.32 21.25 3.19
CA THR A 873 -26.99 19.83 3.00
C THR A 873 -26.60 19.62 1.54
N THR A 874 -25.47 18.96 1.28
CA THR A 874 -25.06 18.52 -0.05
C THR A 874 -26.13 17.54 -0.57
N PRO A 875 -26.80 17.82 -1.70
CA PRO A 875 -27.75 16.86 -2.25
C PRO A 875 -27.00 15.59 -2.66
N GLN A 876 -27.47 14.41 -2.23
CA GLN A 876 -27.03 13.16 -2.84
C GLN A 876 -27.37 13.20 -4.33
N VAL A 877 -26.36 13.11 -5.18
CA VAL A 877 -26.52 13.16 -6.63
C VAL A 877 -26.70 11.73 -7.14
N ASP A 878 -27.95 11.29 -7.22
CA ASP A 878 -28.37 10.14 -8.01
C ASP A 878 -29.68 10.55 -8.69
N PRO A 879 -29.71 10.94 -9.99
CA PRO A 879 -28.91 10.43 -11.13
C PRO A 879 -27.96 11.45 -11.81
N ALA A 880 -27.26 11.02 -12.87
CA ALA A 880 -26.31 11.81 -13.67
C ALA A 880 -26.84 13.20 -14.09
N ALA A 881 -26.18 14.26 -13.60
CA ALA A 881 -26.50 15.64 -13.91
C ALA A 881 -25.87 16.07 -15.25
N TYR A 882 -26.62 16.81 -16.08
CA TYR A 882 -26.11 17.29 -17.37
C TYR A 882 -26.75 18.64 -17.77
N VAL A 883 -26.08 19.34 -18.67
CA VAL A 883 -26.56 20.57 -19.32
C VAL A 883 -26.59 20.36 -20.83
N ASN A 884 -27.75 20.56 -21.44
CA ASN A 884 -27.94 20.55 -22.89
C ASN A 884 -27.92 21.98 -23.42
N VAL A 885 -27.04 22.22 -24.38
CA VAL A 885 -26.95 23.46 -25.15
C VAL A 885 -27.62 23.22 -26.49
N HIS A 886 -28.79 23.81 -26.71
CA HIS A 886 -29.47 23.78 -28.01
C HIS A 886 -29.09 25.02 -28.81
N TRP A 887 -28.52 24.85 -30.00
CA TRP A 887 -28.01 25.94 -30.82
C TRP A 887 -28.20 25.63 -32.30
N LYS A 888 -28.09 26.64 -33.17
CA LYS A 888 -28.10 26.41 -34.62
C LYS A 888 -26.69 26.42 -35.19
N ASN A 889 -26.34 25.36 -35.90
CA ASN A 889 -25.06 25.29 -36.61
C ASN A 889 -25.00 26.28 -37.79
N ALA A 890 -23.86 26.36 -38.47
CA ALA A 890 -23.68 27.25 -39.63
C ALA A 890 -24.69 27.01 -40.78
N LYS A 891 -25.33 25.83 -40.83
CA LYS A 891 -26.38 25.49 -41.81
C LYS A 891 -27.79 25.87 -41.34
N GLY A 892 -27.94 26.39 -40.12
CA GLY A 892 -29.23 26.70 -39.51
C GLY A 892 -29.97 25.49 -38.92
N GLU A 893 -29.33 24.33 -38.84
CA GLU A 893 -29.90 23.13 -38.23
C GLU A 893 -29.79 23.21 -36.70
N LEU A 894 -30.84 22.81 -35.98
CA LEU A 894 -30.83 22.77 -34.53
C LEU A 894 -29.99 21.56 -34.04
N VAL A 895 -28.91 21.83 -33.35
CA VAL A 895 -27.99 20.86 -32.74
C VAL A 895 -28.12 20.94 -31.21
N THR A 896 -28.03 19.80 -30.54
CA THR A 896 -28.00 19.73 -29.08
C THR A 896 -26.66 19.17 -28.63
N THR A 897 -25.87 20.00 -27.96
CA THR A 897 -24.60 19.60 -27.35
C THR A 897 -24.85 19.31 -25.87
N ARG A 898 -24.67 18.06 -25.46
CA ARG A 898 -24.78 17.64 -24.07
C ARG A 898 -23.44 17.79 -23.36
N VAL A 899 -23.43 18.45 -22.21
CA VAL A 899 -22.28 18.56 -21.30
C VAL A 899 -22.63 17.82 -20.02
N ASP A 900 -22.02 16.66 -19.82
CA ASP A 900 -22.17 15.87 -18.62
C ASP A 900 -21.41 16.53 -17.46
N LEU A 901 -22.06 16.65 -16.30
CA LEU A 901 -21.48 17.24 -15.09
C LEU A 901 -20.94 16.11 -14.20
N GLU A 902 -19.94 15.40 -14.70
CA GLU A 902 -19.26 14.34 -13.95
C GLU A 902 -18.30 14.96 -12.91
N GLY A 903 -18.19 14.36 -11.72
CA GLY A 903 -17.24 14.80 -10.68
C GLY A 903 -17.78 15.84 -9.68
N ILE A 904 -19.09 16.09 -9.65
CA ILE A 904 -19.72 16.77 -8.51
C ILE A 904 -19.64 15.82 -7.30
N MET A 905 -18.68 16.04 -6.40
CA MET A 905 -18.29 15.13 -5.32
C MET A 905 -19.46 14.51 -4.54
N THR A 906 -19.46 13.18 -4.43
CA THR A 906 -20.31 12.37 -3.56
C THR A 906 -19.77 12.25 -2.13
N THR A 907 -18.80 13.09 -1.72
CA THR A 907 -18.15 12.95 -0.41
C THR A 907 -19.11 13.27 0.73
N THR A 908 -19.50 12.22 1.46
CA THR A 908 -20.25 12.24 2.72
C THR A 908 -19.35 12.51 3.93
N THR A 909 -18.04 12.67 3.73
CA THR A 909 -17.08 12.95 4.81
C THR A 909 -17.10 14.44 5.16
N LYS A 910 -17.18 14.73 6.46
CA LYS A 910 -17.40 16.06 7.05
C LYS A 910 -16.23 17.05 6.89
N ASP A 911 -15.17 16.68 6.20
CA ASP A 911 -13.94 17.46 6.21
C ASP A 911 -13.77 18.32 4.94
N ALA A 912 -13.74 19.64 5.20
CA ALA A 912 -13.31 20.72 4.32
C ALA A 912 -14.12 20.97 3.03
N ILE A 913 -15.36 21.45 3.16
CA ILE A 913 -15.93 22.39 2.18
C ILE A 913 -15.52 23.82 2.60
N PRO A 914 -14.87 24.63 1.74
CA PRO A 914 -14.49 25.99 2.11
C PRO A 914 -15.75 26.85 2.35
N MET A 915 -15.99 27.19 3.63
CA MET A 915 -17.02 28.15 4.04
C MET A 915 -16.44 29.57 4.02
N MET A 916 -17.22 30.55 3.54
CA MET A 916 -16.89 31.97 3.63
C MET A 916 -17.94 32.73 4.44
N ILE A 917 -17.47 33.74 5.18
CA ILE A 917 -18.25 34.59 6.08
C ILE A 917 -18.33 36.01 5.48
N ASP A 918 -19.51 36.64 5.47
CA ASP A 918 -19.70 38.05 5.10
C ASP A 918 -20.34 38.89 6.24
N PHE A 919 -19.93 40.16 6.36
CA PHE A 919 -20.44 41.18 7.28
C PHE A 919 -21.18 42.29 6.53
N SER A 920 -22.51 42.35 6.62
CA SER A 920 -23.28 43.56 6.29
C SER A 920 -23.72 44.26 7.58
N GLN A 921 -23.57 45.59 7.60
CA GLN A 921 -23.89 46.44 8.75
C GLN A 921 -25.40 46.45 9.00
N SER A 922 -25.81 46.17 10.24
CA SER A 922 -27.08 46.69 10.75
C SER A 922 -26.94 48.21 10.84
N GLU A 923 -27.88 48.94 10.26
CA GLU A 923 -27.98 50.38 10.48
C GLU A 923 -28.15 50.68 11.98
N GLN A 924 -27.43 51.72 12.42
CA GLN A 924 -27.51 52.40 13.72
C GLN A 924 -26.79 51.75 14.93
N ALA A 925 -25.54 52.17 15.13
CA ALA A 925 -25.07 52.62 16.44
C ALA A 925 -24.10 53.81 16.23
N PRO A 926 -24.42 55.03 16.71
CA PRO A 926 -23.46 56.11 16.76
C PRO A 926 -22.57 55.84 17.98
N ASP A 927 -21.28 55.60 17.77
CA ASP A 927 -20.24 56.35 18.48
C ASP A 927 -18.83 55.87 18.10
N ILE A 928 -17.98 56.87 17.98
CA ILE A 928 -16.58 56.83 17.61
C ILE A 928 -15.79 56.18 18.75
N TYR A 929 -15.14 55.04 18.50
CA TYR A 929 -14.02 54.58 19.32
C TYR A 929 -12.73 54.63 18.50
N GLN A 930 -11.93 55.68 18.74
CA GLN A 930 -10.55 55.76 18.27
C GLN A 930 -9.69 54.77 19.06
N TRP A 931 -9.21 53.73 18.39
CA TRP A 931 -8.19 52.84 18.95
C TRP A 931 -6.84 53.55 18.85
N SER A 932 -6.33 54.06 19.98
CA SER A 932 -5.00 54.66 20.04
C SER A 932 -3.91 53.58 20.21
N LYS A 933 -2.78 53.80 19.56
CA LYS A 933 -1.56 52.96 19.52
C LYS A 933 -0.94 52.67 20.90
N LYS A 934 -1.48 53.21 22.01
CA LYS A 934 -1.00 53.01 23.39
C LYS A 934 -1.50 51.74 24.07
N ALA A 935 -2.48 51.03 23.51
CA ALA A 935 -3.03 49.82 24.14
C ALA A 935 -2.10 48.58 24.05
N PHE A 936 -1.10 48.58 23.17
CA PHE A 936 -0.24 47.42 22.90
C PHE A 936 1.12 47.41 23.61
N THR A 937 1.45 48.45 24.38
CA THR A 937 2.78 48.57 25.02
C THR A 937 2.87 48.06 26.46
N ASN A 938 1.83 47.47 27.05
CA ASN A 938 1.93 46.88 28.38
C ASN A 938 1.80 45.35 28.35
N LYS A 939 2.92 44.67 28.06
CA LYS A 939 3.14 43.28 28.45
C LYS A 939 3.46 43.24 29.94
N THR A 940 2.55 42.65 30.72
CA THR A 940 2.74 41.86 31.95
C THR A 940 1.63 42.17 32.97
N ALA A 941 1.06 41.08 33.49
CA ALA A 941 0.09 40.98 34.59
C ALA A 941 -1.41 41.18 34.26
N VAL A 942 -2.19 40.26 34.85
CA VAL A 942 -3.67 40.20 34.98
C VAL A 942 -4.44 39.50 33.85
N TRP A 943 -4.33 38.17 33.82
CA TRP A 943 -5.41 37.28 33.35
C TRP A 943 -6.11 36.71 34.60
N ASN A 944 -7.19 37.34 35.04
CA ASN A 944 -8.23 36.73 35.89
C ASN A 944 -9.38 37.72 36.08
N SER A 945 -10.25 37.83 35.07
CA SER A 945 -11.65 38.21 35.30
C SER A 945 -12.51 37.76 34.11
N PRO A 946 -13.66 37.09 34.34
CA PRO A 946 -14.55 36.64 33.28
C PRO A 946 -15.33 37.84 32.71
N ILE A 947 -15.04 38.22 31.47
CA ILE A 947 -15.83 39.22 30.74
C ILE A 947 -17.19 38.57 30.38
N PRO A 948 -18.34 39.26 30.56
CA PRO A 948 -19.65 38.68 30.30
C PRO A 948 -19.84 38.39 28.80
N LYS A 949 -20.11 37.12 28.47
CA LYS A 949 -20.53 36.66 27.14
C LYS A 949 -21.95 37.13 26.84
N GLN A 950 -22.10 38.30 26.23
CA GLN A 950 -23.24 38.57 25.35
C GLN A 950 -22.69 39.19 24.06
N HIS A 951 -22.42 38.32 23.09
CA HIS A 951 -22.17 38.73 21.72
C HIS A 951 -23.38 38.31 20.89
N TYR A 952 -24.05 39.31 20.32
CA TYR A 952 -25.01 39.12 19.24
C TYR A 952 -24.25 38.54 18.04
N HIS A 953 -24.50 37.29 17.71
CA HIS A 953 -23.94 36.65 16.52
C HIS A 953 -24.69 37.17 15.29
N PRO A 954 -24.01 37.78 14.29
CA PRO A 954 -24.64 38.17 13.05
C PRO A 954 -25.06 36.92 12.25
N SER A 955 -26.26 36.96 11.68
CA SER A 955 -26.81 35.94 10.79
C SER A 955 -26.00 35.81 9.50
N ILE A 956 -25.71 34.56 9.13
CA ILE A 956 -24.77 34.13 8.09
C ILE A 956 -25.40 34.28 6.69
N TYR A 957 -24.65 34.74 5.68
CA TYR A 957 -25.04 34.76 4.25
C TYR A 957 -23.99 33.99 3.45
N THR A 958 -24.39 33.03 2.60
CA THR A 958 -23.43 32.17 1.84
C THR A 958 -23.59 32.32 0.32
N SER A 959 -22.49 32.62 -0.37
CA SER A 959 -22.31 32.33 -1.80
C SER A 959 -21.02 31.54 -1.96
N ARG A 960 -21.10 30.34 -2.55
CA ARG A 960 -19.95 29.43 -2.74
C ARG A 960 -19.24 29.74 -4.06
N MET A 961 -17.94 29.39 -4.15
CA MET A 961 -17.16 29.51 -5.40
C MET A 961 -17.86 28.83 -6.58
N PRO A 962 -17.76 29.37 -7.81
CA PRO A 962 -18.34 28.72 -8.98
C PRO A 962 -17.71 27.35 -9.20
N TRP A 963 -18.54 26.32 -9.40
CA TRP A 963 -18.07 24.99 -9.77
C TRP A 963 -17.62 25.00 -11.22
N ARG A 964 -16.41 24.51 -11.50
CA ARG A 964 -15.85 24.50 -12.86
C ARG A 964 -15.94 23.09 -13.44
N VAL A 965 -16.63 22.97 -14.57
CA VAL A 965 -16.67 21.75 -15.39
C VAL A 965 -16.04 22.04 -16.74
N ASN A 966 -14.93 21.38 -17.06
CA ASN A 966 -14.27 21.53 -18.36
C ASN A 966 -14.96 20.64 -19.40
N PHE A 967 -15.06 21.11 -20.64
CA PHE A 967 -15.60 20.31 -21.74
C PHE A 967 -14.86 20.61 -23.04
N ASN A 968 -14.86 19.67 -23.98
CA ASN A 968 -14.17 19.81 -25.25
C ASN A 968 -15.11 20.35 -26.32
N LEU A 969 -14.82 21.55 -26.84
CA LEU A 969 -15.37 22.07 -28.09
C LEU A 969 -14.67 21.39 -29.27
N ALA A 970 -15.10 20.17 -29.60
CA ALA A 970 -14.74 19.57 -30.89
C ALA A 970 -15.32 20.45 -32.02
N SER A 971 -14.61 20.55 -33.16
CA SER A 971 -14.95 21.48 -34.26
C SER A 971 -16.35 21.32 -34.86
N LYS A 972 -17.04 20.19 -34.62
CA LYS A 972 -18.41 19.94 -35.08
C LYS A 972 -19.50 20.38 -34.09
N ASP A 973 -19.15 20.58 -32.82
CA ASP A 973 -20.08 20.86 -31.72
C ASP A 973 -19.79 22.19 -31.01
N ASN A 974 -19.10 23.12 -31.68
CA ASN A 974 -18.74 24.41 -31.12
C ASN A 974 -19.90 25.41 -31.15
N PHE A 975 -20.78 25.34 -30.15
CA PHE A 975 -21.91 26.26 -30.04
C PHE A 975 -21.54 27.74 -29.87
N PHE A 976 -20.28 28.07 -29.54
CA PHE A 976 -19.81 29.46 -29.52
C PHE A 976 -19.66 30.06 -30.92
N GLU A 977 -19.68 29.25 -31.98
CA GLU A 977 -19.70 29.71 -33.38
C GLU A 977 -21.12 30.01 -33.89
N SER A 978 -22.16 29.72 -33.10
CA SER A 978 -23.52 30.04 -33.50
C SER A 978 -23.68 31.56 -33.68
N THR A 979 -24.42 31.97 -34.71
CA THR A 979 -24.86 33.36 -34.86
C THR A 979 -26.14 33.64 -34.07
N GLN A 980 -26.82 32.59 -33.59
CA GLN A 980 -28.06 32.68 -32.83
C GLN A 980 -27.81 32.34 -31.37
N LYS A 981 -28.57 32.99 -30.49
CA LYS A 981 -28.52 32.75 -29.05
C LYS A 981 -28.91 31.29 -28.74
N PRO A 982 -28.07 30.52 -28.00
CA PRO A 982 -28.40 29.15 -27.63
C PRO A 982 -29.52 29.13 -26.57
N THR A 983 -30.28 28.05 -26.56
CA THR A 983 -31.25 27.73 -25.51
C THR A 983 -30.67 26.64 -24.64
N ILE A 984 -30.67 26.84 -23.31
CA ILE A 984 -30.05 25.91 -22.38
C ILE A 984 -31.15 25.15 -21.63
N THR A 985 -31.08 23.83 -21.64
CA THR A 985 -31.86 22.99 -20.72
C THR A 985 -30.90 22.23 -19.83
N HIS A 986 -31.30 21.89 -18.61
CA HIS A 986 -30.44 21.11 -17.72
C HIS A 986 -31.27 20.11 -16.93
N LYS A 987 -30.65 18.98 -16.61
CA LYS A 987 -31.14 18.03 -15.62
C LYS A 987 -30.19 18.09 -14.44
N LEU A 988 -30.52 18.95 -13.48
CA LEU A 988 -29.84 19.03 -12.19
C LEU A 988 -30.70 18.34 -11.12
N PRO A 989 -30.10 17.81 -10.03
CA PRO A 989 -30.88 17.31 -8.91
C PRO A 989 -31.84 18.40 -8.39
N THR A 990 -33.04 17.97 -7.99
CA THR A 990 -34.08 18.86 -7.47
C THR A 990 -33.57 19.56 -6.20
N LEU A 991 -33.10 20.79 -6.35
CA LEU A 991 -32.84 21.65 -5.19
C LEU A 991 -34.18 22.11 -4.58
N PRO A 992 -34.21 22.48 -3.29
CA PRO A 992 -35.32 23.22 -2.72
C PRO A 992 -35.70 24.39 -3.63
N THR A 993 -37.00 24.63 -3.82
CA THR A 993 -37.59 25.54 -4.81
C THR A 993 -37.16 27.02 -4.70
N THR A 994 -36.33 27.35 -3.71
CA THR A 994 -35.82 28.69 -3.36
C THR A 994 -34.37 28.94 -3.81
N LYS A 995 -33.74 28.04 -4.60
CA LYS A 995 -32.34 28.18 -5.03
C LYS A 995 -32.22 28.50 -6.52
N ARG A 996 -31.29 29.40 -6.87
CA ARG A 996 -31.08 29.88 -8.25
C ARG A 996 -29.72 29.44 -8.77
N PHE A 997 -29.70 28.79 -9.94
CA PHE A 997 -28.47 28.47 -10.67
C PHE A 997 -28.16 29.56 -11.70
N GLU A 998 -26.90 29.96 -11.78
CA GLU A 998 -26.35 30.73 -12.89
C GLU A 998 -25.23 29.91 -13.54
N PHE A 999 -25.25 29.80 -14.87
CA PHE A 999 -24.21 29.11 -15.63
C PHE A 999 -23.41 30.12 -16.44
N HIS A 1000 -22.09 29.96 -16.46
CA HIS A 1000 -21.20 30.76 -17.29
C HIS A 1000 -20.42 29.83 -18.20
N PHE A 1001 -20.70 29.92 -19.49
CA PHE A 1001 -20.02 29.15 -20.52
C PHE A 1001 -18.86 29.98 -21.06
N VAL A 1002 -17.66 29.42 -21.07
CA VAL A 1002 -16.42 30.10 -21.43
C VAL A 1002 -15.70 29.32 -22.51
N ASP A 1003 -15.48 29.94 -23.66
CA ASP A 1003 -14.58 29.48 -24.72
C ASP A 1003 -13.21 30.14 -24.51
N PHE A 1004 -12.26 29.42 -23.91
CA PHE A 1004 -10.93 29.97 -23.64
C PHE A 1004 -10.14 30.22 -24.93
N LYS A 1005 -10.35 29.39 -25.96
CA LYS A 1005 -9.66 29.51 -27.26
C LYS A 1005 -10.17 30.74 -28.01
N GLY A 1006 -11.48 30.94 -28.03
CA GLY A 1006 -12.14 32.09 -28.64
C GLY A 1006 -12.15 33.36 -27.79
N SER A 1007 -11.65 33.31 -26.55
CA SER A 1007 -11.69 34.42 -25.57
C SER A 1007 -13.09 35.05 -25.47
N ARG A 1008 -14.11 34.20 -25.36
CA ARG A 1008 -15.52 34.60 -25.45
C ARG A 1008 -16.38 33.69 -24.60
N GLY A 1009 -17.55 34.15 -24.21
CA GLY A 1009 -18.50 33.30 -23.52
C GLY A 1009 -19.80 33.99 -23.22
N PHE A 1010 -20.68 33.31 -22.50
CA PHE A 1010 -22.01 33.83 -22.20
C PHE A 1010 -22.50 33.35 -20.84
N LYS A 1011 -23.40 34.14 -20.26
CA LYS A 1011 -24.05 33.88 -18.98
C LYS A 1011 -25.48 33.41 -19.22
N VAL A 1012 -25.94 32.45 -18.42
CA VAL A 1012 -27.33 31.97 -18.40
C VAL A 1012 -27.89 32.24 -17.01
N ASP A 1013 -29.02 32.93 -16.95
CA ASP A 1013 -29.72 33.18 -15.70
C ASP A 1013 -30.56 31.97 -15.23
N ASN A 1014 -31.19 32.14 -14.09
CA ASN A 1014 -32.10 31.18 -13.48
C ASN A 1014 -33.37 30.91 -14.30
N THR A 1015 -33.70 31.74 -15.29
CA THR A 1015 -34.80 31.51 -16.24
C THR A 1015 -34.35 30.75 -17.48
N GLN A 1016 -33.13 30.19 -17.46
CA GLN A 1016 -32.49 29.49 -18.57
C GLN A 1016 -32.25 30.38 -19.80
N ASN A 1017 -32.30 31.70 -19.61
CA ASN A 1017 -32.09 32.67 -20.68
C ASN A 1017 -30.64 33.14 -20.68
N VAL A 1018 -30.02 33.18 -21.87
CA VAL A 1018 -28.73 33.85 -22.03
C VAL A 1018 -28.88 35.33 -21.73
N VAL A 1019 -28.15 35.84 -20.73
CA VAL A 1019 -28.23 37.21 -20.26
C VAL A 1019 -27.29 38.08 -21.08
N THR A 1020 -27.84 39.08 -21.77
CA THR A 1020 -27.06 40.21 -22.26
C THR A 1020 -26.99 41.25 -21.15
N SER A 1021 -25.79 41.54 -20.66
CA SER A 1021 -25.55 42.48 -19.57
C SER A 1021 -24.62 43.59 -20.04
N GLN A 1022 -25.01 44.84 -19.75
CA GLN A 1022 -24.12 46.00 -19.89
C GLN A 1022 -23.10 46.08 -18.74
N TYR A 1023 -23.16 45.18 -17.76
CA TYR A 1023 -22.25 45.16 -16.61
C TYR A 1023 -21.10 44.18 -16.85
N ILE A 1024 -19.91 44.58 -16.42
CA ILE A 1024 -18.73 43.71 -16.39
C ILE A 1024 -18.89 42.72 -15.23
N ASP A 1025 -18.80 41.42 -15.51
CA ASP A 1025 -18.84 40.37 -14.47
C ASP A 1025 -17.40 39.94 -14.12
N PHE A 1026 -17.09 39.89 -12.81
CA PHE A 1026 -15.78 39.55 -12.27
C PHE A 1026 -15.80 38.22 -11.53
N TYR A 1027 -14.82 37.37 -11.84
CA TYR A 1027 -14.52 36.15 -11.09
C TYR A 1027 -13.10 36.21 -10.59
N LEU A 1028 -12.94 36.00 -9.29
CA LEU A 1028 -11.66 36.12 -8.60
C LEU A 1028 -11.45 34.87 -7.75
N THR A 1029 -10.26 34.28 -7.83
CA THR A 1029 -9.85 33.24 -6.88
C THR A 1029 -8.58 33.69 -6.16
N SER A 1030 -8.55 33.49 -4.85
CA SER A 1030 -7.39 33.80 -4.01
C SER A 1030 -7.06 32.64 -3.09
N PHE A 1031 -5.76 32.35 -2.93
CA PHE A 1031 -5.23 31.45 -1.91
C PHE A 1031 -4.60 32.30 -0.79
N GLY A 1032 -4.97 32.02 0.47
CA GLY A 1032 -4.35 32.64 1.64
C GLY A 1032 -3.58 31.60 2.46
N HIS A 1033 -2.38 31.93 2.91
CA HIS A 1033 -1.67 31.17 3.95
C HIS A 1033 -1.86 31.88 5.30
N TYR A 1034 -2.34 31.14 6.31
CA TYR A 1034 -2.43 31.61 7.69
C TYR A 1034 -1.35 30.95 8.56
N TRP A 1035 -0.84 31.70 9.54
CA TRP A 1035 0.24 31.28 10.44
C TRP A 1035 -0.24 31.00 11.89
N SER A 1036 -1.53 30.73 12.16
CA SER A 1036 -2.01 30.45 13.54
C SER A 1036 -3.35 29.70 13.66
N ASP A 1037 -3.47 28.86 14.70
CA ASP A 1037 -4.57 27.92 15.05
C ASP A 1037 -5.86 28.54 15.65
N TYR A 1038 -6.32 29.72 15.22
CA TYR A 1038 -7.64 30.25 15.64
C TYR A 1038 -8.47 30.70 14.43
N PRO A 1039 -9.78 30.34 14.35
CA PRO A 1039 -10.59 30.69 13.19
C PRO A 1039 -11.08 32.14 13.25
N SER A 1040 -11.18 32.74 12.05
CA SER A 1040 -11.91 33.98 11.66
C SER A 1040 -11.13 35.32 11.81
N TYR A 1041 -11.03 36.24 10.83
CA TYR A 1041 -11.96 36.66 9.75
C TYR A 1041 -11.27 37.40 8.56
N LEU A 1042 -11.98 37.40 7.40
CA LEU A 1042 -12.10 38.40 6.29
C LEU A 1042 -11.16 38.37 5.05
N VAL A 1043 -11.69 37.90 3.90
CA VAL A 1043 -11.74 38.59 2.58
C VAL A 1043 -12.98 38.08 1.78
N ARG A 1044 -13.72 38.98 1.11
CA ARG A 1044 -14.93 38.69 0.30
C ARG A 1044 -14.59 38.30 -1.15
N PRO A 1045 -15.16 37.22 -1.69
CA PRO A 1045 -15.48 37.11 -3.11
C PRO A 1045 -16.92 37.55 -3.29
N GLY A 1046 -17.11 38.76 -3.80
CA GLY A 1046 -18.40 39.26 -4.23
C GLY A 1046 -18.35 39.59 -5.71
N ILE A 1047 -19.36 39.16 -6.46
CA ILE A 1047 -19.64 39.71 -7.80
C ILE A 1047 -19.92 41.20 -7.61
N THR A 1048 -18.95 42.05 -7.93
CA THR A 1048 -19.12 43.51 -7.83
C THR A 1048 -19.57 44.02 -9.20
N ARG A 1049 -20.84 44.42 -9.33
CA ARG A 1049 -21.35 45.06 -10.55
C ARG A 1049 -20.95 46.54 -10.53
N CYS A 1050 -19.99 46.94 -11.35
CA CYS A 1050 -19.69 48.35 -11.58
C CYS A 1050 -20.44 48.81 -12.84
N LYS A 1051 -21.19 49.91 -12.74
CA LYS A 1051 -21.89 50.54 -13.87
C LYS A 1051 -20.85 51.38 -14.62
N SER A 1052 -20.49 51.04 -15.85
CA SER A 1052 -19.48 51.79 -16.61
C SER A 1052 -20.15 52.82 -17.53
N ASP A 1053 -19.78 54.08 -17.35
CA ASP A 1053 -19.79 55.07 -18.44
C ASP A 1053 -18.35 55.27 -19.01
N SER A 1054 -17.34 54.53 -18.51
CA SER A 1054 -15.97 54.54 -19.05
C SER A 1054 -15.17 53.24 -18.81
N ASP A 1055 -14.46 52.78 -19.86
CA ASP A 1055 -13.92 51.41 -20.06
C ASP A 1055 -12.52 51.10 -19.46
N SER A 1056 -12.11 51.65 -18.31
CA SER A 1056 -10.75 51.37 -17.80
C SER A 1056 -10.71 50.34 -16.65
N ILE A 1057 -9.88 49.30 -16.81
CA ILE A 1057 -9.50 48.32 -15.76
C ILE A 1057 -9.02 49.01 -14.47
N ALA A 1058 -8.43 50.21 -14.59
CA ALA A 1058 -8.00 50.99 -13.44
C ALA A 1058 -9.18 51.44 -12.55
N GLN A 1059 -10.29 51.89 -13.14
CA GLN A 1059 -11.51 52.27 -12.41
C GLN A 1059 -12.24 51.05 -11.84
N VAL A 1060 -12.16 49.91 -12.53
CA VAL A 1060 -12.64 48.62 -12.03
C VAL A 1060 -11.89 48.20 -10.76
N MET A 1061 -10.55 48.29 -10.79
CA MET A 1061 -9.72 47.99 -9.61
C MET A 1061 -9.95 49.00 -8.49
N GLU A 1062 -10.20 50.27 -8.82
CA GLU A 1062 -10.63 51.30 -7.87
C GLU A 1062 -12.00 50.99 -7.23
N CYS A 1063 -12.95 50.45 -8.01
CA CYS A 1063 -14.29 50.01 -7.56
C CYS A 1063 -14.18 48.83 -6.57
N LEU A 1064 -13.34 47.82 -6.88
CA LEU A 1064 -13.02 46.68 -6.01
C LEU A 1064 -12.29 47.09 -4.71
N TYR A 1065 -11.44 48.12 -4.77
CA TYR A 1065 -10.72 48.63 -3.61
C TYR A 1065 -11.58 49.52 -2.71
N LYS A 1066 -12.49 50.32 -3.28
CA LYS A 1066 -13.41 51.19 -2.51
C LYS A 1066 -14.36 50.38 -1.60
N THR A 1067 -14.65 49.14 -1.96
CA THR A 1067 -15.52 48.24 -1.18
C THR A 1067 -14.78 47.45 -0.08
N THR A 1068 -13.44 47.44 -0.04
CA THR A 1068 -12.61 46.62 0.86
C THR A 1068 -11.69 47.48 1.77
N LYS A 1069 -12.27 48.10 2.81
CA LYS A 1069 -11.64 49.18 3.61
C LYS A 1069 -10.48 48.82 4.58
N LYS A 1070 -9.73 47.72 4.46
CA LYS A 1070 -8.72 47.32 5.49
C LYS A 1070 -7.45 46.60 4.98
N TYR A 1071 -6.60 47.25 4.20
CA TYR A 1071 -5.23 46.75 3.94
C TYR A 1071 -4.20 47.84 4.17
N ASP A 1072 -3.14 47.53 4.91
CA ASP A 1072 -2.09 48.48 5.28
C ASP A 1072 -0.96 48.55 4.25
N THR A 1073 -0.66 47.43 3.58
CA THR A 1073 0.39 47.38 2.54
C THR A 1073 -0.02 46.53 1.35
N PHE A 1074 0.23 47.07 0.16
CA PHE A 1074 0.08 46.36 -1.11
C PHE A 1074 1.45 46.23 -1.77
N THR A 1075 1.84 45.00 -2.09
CA THR A 1075 3.14 44.71 -2.70
C THR A 1075 2.93 44.10 -4.07
N MET A 1076 3.47 44.77 -5.08
CA MET A 1076 3.45 44.30 -6.47
C MET A 1076 4.83 43.79 -6.83
N TYR A 1077 4.90 42.56 -7.34
CA TYR A 1077 6.15 41.98 -7.82
C TYR A 1077 6.23 42.10 -9.34
N ARG A 1078 7.27 42.75 -9.85
CA ARG A 1078 7.61 42.80 -11.27
C ARG A 1078 8.62 41.70 -11.59
N GLY A 1079 8.32 40.83 -12.56
CA GLY A 1079 9.27 39.82 -13.05
C GLY A 1079 9.27 39.72 -14.57
N ALA A 1080 10.44 39.85 -15.19
CA ALA A 1080 10.66 39.42 -16.57
C ALA A 1080 10.99 37.92 -16.58
N VAL A 1081 10.44 37.16 -17.53
CA VAL A 1081 10.48 35.69 -17.52
C VAL A 1081 11.90 35.10 -17.63
N ASN A 1082 12.92 35.88 -18.02
CA ASN A 1082 14.26 35.37 -18.35
C ASN A 1082 15.45 36.07 -17.64
N ALA A 1083 15.29 36.71 -16.47
CA ALA A 1083 16.42 37.35 -15.76
C ALA A 1083 16.77 36.65 -14.43
N ALA A 1084 18.05 36.32 -14.25
CA ALA A 1084 18.64 35.57 -13.13
C ALA A 1084 18.72 36.35 -11.79
N ASN A 1085 17.56 36.87 -11.33
CA ASN A 1085 17.27 37.67 -10.11
C ASN A 1085 17.42 39.21 -10.17
N PRO A 1086 16.64 39.99 -9.38
CA PRO A 1086 15.43 39.63 -8.63
C PRO A 1086 14.22 40.52 -8.94
N HIS A 1087 13.07 40.07 -8.44
CA HIS A 1087 11.85 40.84 -8.30
C HIS A 1087 12.09 42.26 -7.80
N ILE A 1088 11.69 43.25 -8.60
CA ILE A 1088 11.45 44.58 -8.06
C ILE A 1088 10.09 44.49 -7.37
N SER A 1089 10.09 44.35 -6.05
CA SER A 1089 8.89 44.52 -5.22
C SER A 1089 8.74 46.00 -4.92
N VAL A 1090 7.69 46.63 -5.40
CA VAL A 1090 7.34 47.98 -4.95
C VAL A 1090 6.25 47.82 -3.90
N GLN A 1091 6.60 48.15 -2.66
CA GLN A 1091 5.70 48.16 -1.52
C GLN A 1091 5.14 49.57 -1.38
N TYR A 1092 3.81 49.71 -1.41
CA TYR A 1092 3.17 51.01 -1.29
C TYR A 1092 2.46 51.15 0.06
N ASP A 1093 2.71 52.27 0.74
CA ASP A 1093 1.92 52.76 1.87
C ASP A 1093 0.59 53.34 1.35
N TYR A 1094 -0.50 53.05 2.06
CA TYR A 1094 -1.87 53.53 1.83
C TYR A 1094 -1.99 54.97 1.28
N ASN A 1095 -1.26 55.92 1.85
CA ASN A 1095 -1.38 57.33 1.46
C ASN A 1095 -0.69 57.66 0.11
N ALA A 1096 0.27 56.84 -0.32
CA ALA A 1096 0.96 57.01 -1.60
C ALA A 1096 0.16 56.44 -2.79
N VAL A 1097 -0.67 55.41 -2.55
CA VAL A 1097 -1.44 54.69 -3.58
C VAL A 1097 -2.53 55.56 -4.22
N LYS A 1098 -3.19 56.41 -3.43
CA LYS A 1098 -4.40 57.14 -3.85
C LYS A 1098 -4.19 58.14 -4.99
N THR A 1099 -2.99 58.72 -5.12
CA THR A 1099 -2.80 59.92 -5.95
C THR A 1099 -1.77 59.78 -7.08
N ARG A 1100 -0.78 58.89 -6.95
CA ARG A 1100 0.26 58.69 -7.98
C ARG A 1100 0.10 57.37 -8.75
N THR A 1101 -0.53 56.37 -8.15
CA THR A 1101 -0.53 55.01 -8.68
C THR A 1101 -1.61 54.78 -9.73
N ILE A 1102 -2.78 55.42 -9.62
CA ILE A 1102 -3.87 55.30 -10.62
C ILE A 1102 -3.46 55.93 -11.96
N ASP A 1103 -2.84 57.11 -11.91
CA ASP A 1103 -2.36 57.84 -13.09
C ASP A 1103 -1.15 57.13 -13.76
N TRP A 1104 -0.30 56.50 -12.93
CA TRP A 1104 0.79 55.67 -13.41
C TRP A 1104 0.29 54.33 -13.99
N TRP A 1105 -0.69 53.67 -13.37
CA TRP A 1105 -1.34 52.44 -13.84
C TRP A 1105 -1.98 52.64 -15.20
N SER A 1106 -2.71 53.74 -15.40
CA SER A 1106 -3.33 54.08 -16.68
C SER A 1106 -2.31 54.28 -17.81
N LYS A 1107 -1.11 54.78 -17.50
CA LYS A 1107 -0.04 55.04 -18.49
C LYS A 1107 0.79 53.80 -18.79
N GLU A 1108 1.12 53.02 -17.77
CA GLU A 1108 1.85 51.76 -17.92
C GLU A 1108 1.02 50.70 -18.65
N PHE A 1109 -0.24 50.45 -18.26
CA PHE A 1109 -1.05 49.43 -18.92
C PHE A 1109 -1.22 49.67 -20.43
N LYS A 1110 -1.34 50.93 -20.86
CA LYS A 1110 -1.41 51.30 -22.28
C LYS A 1110 -0.08 51.17 -23.02
N ALA A 1111 1.05 51.20 -22.31
CA ALA A 1111 2.38 51.00 -22.88
C ALA A 1111 2.74 49.51 -23.07
N TYR A 1112 2.01 48.59 -22.43
CA TYR A 1112 2.38 47.17 -22.34
C TYR A 1112 1.47 46.20 -23.12
N THR A 1113 0.56 46.68 -23.97
CA THR A 1113 -0.25 45.84 -24.88
C THR A 1113 0.52 45.29 -26.10
N GLY A 1114 1.85 45.29 -26.07
CA GLY A 1114 2.72 44.67 -27.07
C GLY A 1114 3.17 43.26 -26.66
N ALA A 1115 3.59 42.43 -27.63
CA ALA A 1115 3.85 40.99 -27.57
C ALA A 1115 4.82 40.43 -26.48
N ASN A 1116 5.27 41.24 -25.53
CA ASN A 1116 6.13 40.82 -24.42
C ASN A 1116 5.28 40.48 -23.18
N LYS A 1117 5.06 39.18 -22.96
CA LYS A 1117 4.38 38.63 -21.77
C LYS A 1117 5.20 38.89 -20.50
N ASN A 1118 4.95 40.02 -19.82
CA ASN A 1118 5.46 40.28 -18.49
C ASN A 1118 4.44 39.90 -17.41
N THR A 1119 4.94 39.32 -16.32
CA THR A 1119 4.18 38.73 -15.21
C THR A 1119 3.90 39.78 -14.14
N LEU A 1120 2.63 40.01 -13.78
CA LEU A 1120 2.24 40.78 -12.60
C LEU A 1120 1.73 39.82 -11.52
N ALA A 1121 2.42 39.77 -10.37
CA ALA A 1121 1.94 39.05 -9.20
C ALA A 1121 1.59 40.04 -8.08
N PHE A 1122 0.45 39.82 -7.43
CA PHE A 1122 -0.07 40.67 -6.37
C PHE A 1122 -0.06 39.92 -5.05
N THR A 1123 0.46 40.58 -4.02
CA THR A 1123 0.28 40.18 -2.62
C THR A 1123 -0.29 41.35 -1.86
N ALA A 1124 -1.46 41.15 -1.26
CA ALA A 1124 -2.00 42.04 -0.24
C ALA A 1124 -1.67 41.44 1.12
N GLN A 1125 -1.17 42.28 2.03
CA GLN A 1125 -0.96 41.92 3.43
C GLN A 1125 -1.94 42.73 4.28
N ASP A 1126 -2.78 42.03 5.03
CA ASP A 1126 -3.68 42.67 5.99
C ASP A 1126 -2.93 43.13 7.26
N TYR A 1127 -3.63 43.84 8.15
CA TYR A 1127 -3.10 44.31 9.43
C TYR A 1127 -2.55 43.17 10.33
N TYR A 1128 -2.96 41.92 10.09
CA TYR A 1128 -2.57 40.74 10.88
C TYR A 1128 -1.44 39.93 10.25
N GLY A 1129 -0.94 40.34 9.08
CA GLY A 1129 0.17 39.68 8.39
C GLY A 1129 -0.24 38.55 7.45
N SER A 1130 -1.54 38.32 7.22
CA SER A 1130 -2.03 37.31 6.28
C SER A 1130 -1.66 37.70 4.85
N GLN A 1131 -1.07 36.77 4.09
CA GLN A 1131 -0.70 37.00 2.69
C GLN A 1131 -1.71 36.32 1.77
N PHE A 1132 -2.32 37.11 0.88
CA PHE A 1132 -3.24 36.61 -0.15
C PHE A 1132 -2.57 36.66 -1.52
N ARG A 1133 -2.65 35.55 -2.26
CA ARG A 1133 -2.24 35.46 -3.66
C ARG A 1133 -3.45 35.29 -4.55
N LEU A 1134 -3.53 36.14 -5.57
CA LEU A 1134 -4.50 36.04 -6.64
C LEU A 1134 -4.08 34.96 -7.62
N ALA A 1135 -4.90 33.93 -7.85
CA ALA A 1135 -4.56 32.85 -8.78
C ALA A 1135 -5.03 33.16 -10.21
N TRP A 1136 -6.28 33.60 -10.39
CA TRP A 1136 -6.79 34.05 -11.68
C TRP A 1136 -7.94 35.05 -11.54
N VAL A 1137 -8.11 35.88 -12.58
CA VAL A 1137 -9.24 36.80 -12.78
C VAL A 1137 -9.86 36.52 -14.13
N MET A 1138 -11.18 36.38 -14.18
CA MET A 1138 -11.93 36.33 -15.43
C MET A 1138 -12.94 37.47 -15.49
N VAL A 1139 -12.93 38.18 -16.61
CA VAL A 1139 -13.75 39.35 -16.85
C VAL A 1139 -14.62 39.11 -18.08
N PHE A 1140 -15.94 39.13 -17.94
CA PHE A 1140 -16.83 39.21 -19.08
C PHE A 1140 -17.05 40.68 -19.42
N GLU A 1141 -16.60 41.12 -20.59
CA GLU A 1141 -16.77 42.50 -21.02
C GLU A 1141 -18.25 42.82 -21.29
N SER A 1142 -18.65 44.07 -21.13
CA SER A 1142 -19.99 44.52 -21.49
C SER A 1142 -20.18 44.38 -23.00
N SER A 1143 -21.23 43.69 -23.45
CA SER A 1143 -21.54 43.57 -24.86
C SER A 1143 -23.05 43.49 -25.07
N SER A 1144 -23.53 44.10 -26.15
CA SER A 1144 -24.92 43.91 -26.61
C SER A 1144 -25.13 42.56 -27.29
N SER A 1145 -24.05 41.85 -27.64
CA SER A 1145 -24.08 40.48 -28.13
C SER A 1145 -24.30 39.50 -26.97
N TRP A 1146 -25.04 38.42 -27.23
CA TRP A 1146 -25.20 37.31 -26.28
C TRP A 1146 -23.87 36.61 -26.01
N LEU A 1147 -22.96 36.63 -27.00
CA LEU A 1147 -21.59 36.17 -26.89
C LEU A 1147 -20.69 37.36 -26.54
N ARG A 1148 -20.11 37.33 -25.35
CA ARG A 1148 -19.34 38.42 -24.75
C ARG A 1148 -17.85 38.11 -24.84
N PRO A 1149 -16.99 39.10 -25.12
CA PRO A 1149 -15.55 38.92 -24.97
C PRO A 1149 -15.22 38.58 -23.51
N ILE A 1150 -14.25 37.69 -23.34
CA ILE A 1150 -13.70 37.33 -22.04
C ILE A 1150 -12.24 37.71 -22.02
N VAL A 1151 -11.85 38.43 -20.97
CA VAL A 1151 -10.45 38.70 -20.68
C VAL A 1151 -10.08 37.92 -19.43
N GLY A 1152 -9.21 36.92 -19.61
CA GLY A 1152 -8.64 36.14 -18.53
C GLY A 1152 -7.24 36.64 -18.17
N TYR A 1153 -7.00 36.92 -16.90
CA TYR A 1153 -5.67 37.18 -16.36
C TYR A 1153 -5.32 36.04 -15.41
N THR A 1154 -4.42 35.17 -15.83
CA THR A 1154 -3.81 34.18 -14.92
C THR A 1154 -2.55 34.79 -14.33
N ALA A 1155 -2.29 34.60 -13.04
CA ALA A 1155 -0.96 34.87 -12.51
C ALA A 1155 -0.01 33.78 -13.05
N PRO A 1156 0.99 34.10 -13.89
CA PRO A 1156 1.95 33.09 -14.30
C PRO A 1156 2.91 32.85 -13.13
N ARG A 1157 2.85 31.68 -12.49
CA ARG A 1157 4.05 31.08 -11.88
C ARG A 1157 3.91 29.60 -11.53
N SER A 1158 5.07 28.95 -11.57
CA SER A 1158 5.44 27.70 -10.88
C SER A 1158 4.79 26.39 -11.36
N MET A 1159 5.01 26.03 -12.63
CA MET A 1159 5.09 24.60 -13.04
C MET A 1159 6.53 24.13 -13.31
N SER A 1160 7.56 24.96 -13.03
CA SER A 1160 8.96 24.56 -13.09
C SER A 1160 9.72 25.02 -11.85
N SER A 1161 10.27 24.04 -11.13
CA SER A 1161 11.38 24.11 -10.15
C SER A 1161 11.30 25.15 -9.01
N PHE A 1162 10.90 24.67 -7.82
CA PHE A 1162 11.51 25.12 -6.57
C PHE A 1162 12.46 24.03 -6.07
N ILE A 1163 13.68 24.04 -6.61
CA ILE A 1163 14.86 23.52 -5.93
C ILE A 1163 15.87 24.66 -5.93
N THR A 1164 16.20 25.17 -4.76
CA THR A 1164 17.60 25.26 -4.33
C THR A 1164 17.66 25.35 -2.81
N PRO A 1165 18.68 24.74 -2.19
CA PRO A 1165 18.69 24.34 -0.79
C PRO A 1165 19.02 25.51 0.12
N ARG A 1166 18.53 25.44 1.37
CA ARG A 1166 19.13 26.17 2.49
C ARG A 1166 20.56 25.65 2.70
N LEU A 1167 21.56 26.40 2.26
CA LEU A 1167 22.92 26.27 2.78
C LEU A 1167 23.25 27.51 3.61
N PHE A 1168 23.86 27.25 4.76
CA PHE A 1168 24.31 28.20 5.77
C PHE A 1168 25.12 29.35 5.17
N ALA A 1169 24.79 30.59 5.55
CA ALA A 1169 25.67 31.74 5.38
C ALA A 1169 25.96 32.36 6.76
N ASN A 1170 27.17 32.15 7.24
CA ASN A 1170 27.86 33.08 8.14
C ASN A 1170 28.63 34.10 7.27
N ALA A 1171 28.58 35.38 7.68
CA ALA A 1171 29.52 36.51 7.50
C ALA A 1171 30.66 36.38 6.45
N THR A 1172 31.07 37.37 5.63
CA THR A 1172 31.12 38.85 5.75
C THR A 1172 31.63 39.45 4.41
N ASN A 1173 31.18 40.68 4.10
CA ASN A 1173 31.77 41.77 3.30
C ASN A 1173 32.97 41.56 2.35
N ALA A 1174 32.85 42.02 1.09
CA ALA A 1174 33.65 43.13 0.52
C ALA A 1174 33.27 43.49 -0.93
N ASN A 1175 33.32 44.80 -1.22
CA ASN A 1175 33.08 45.48 -2.50
C ASN A 1175 34.11 45.15 -3.60
N THR A 1176 33.73 45.18 -4.88
CA THR A 1176 34.20 46.10 -5.96
C THR A 1176 33.80 45.63 -7.38
N ALA A 1177 33.87 46.56 -8.33
CA ALA A 1177 33.11 46.64 -9.59
C ALA A 1177 33.86 46.16 -10.86
N ILE A 1178 33.09 45.70 -11.89
CA ILE A 1178 33.13 45.95 -13.38
C ILE A 1178 34.50 45.78 -14.13
N PRO A 1179 34.64 45.33 -15.43
CA PRO A 1179 33.69 45.01 -16.53
C PRO A 1179 33.91 43.68 -17.33
N LEU A 1180 32.94 43.39 -18.23
CA LEU A 1180 32.90 42.44 -19.38
C LEU A 1180 34.15 42.47 -20.31
N PRO A 1181 34.50 41.39 -21.07
CA PRO A 1181 33.84 41.08 -22.35
C PRO A 1181 33.77 39.60 -22.84
N SER A 1182 32.89 39.42 -23.81
CA SER A 1182 32.62 38.28 -24.71
C SER A 1182 33.80 37.74 -25.53
N VAL A 1183 33.93 36.42 -25.72
CA VAL A 1183 34.53 35.77 -26.92
C VAL A 1183 33.94 34.36 -27.17
N LYS A 1184 33.78 34.02 -28.46
CA LYS A 1184 33.31 32.76 -29.07
C LYS A 1184 34.39 31.64 -29.12
N LEU A 1185 33.91 30.39 -29.08
CA LEU A 1185 34.35 29.15 -29.78
C LEU A 1185 35.85 28.85 -29.96
N GLN A 1186 36.35 27.75 -29.36
CA GLN A 1186 36.83 26.52 -30.03
C GLN A 1186 37.47 25.51 -29.05
N PRO A 1187 37.52 24.20 -29.40
CA PRO A 1187 37.99 23.12 -28.54
C PRO A 1187 39.49 22.85 -28.73
N LEU A 1188 40.16 22.30 -27.70
CA LEU A 1188 41.24 21.29 -27.84
C LEU A 1188 41.93 20.96 -26.50
N ARG A 1189 42.31 19.68 -26.42
CA ARG A 1189 43.51 19.07 -25.78
C ARG A 1189 43.48 18.65 -24.31
N GLN A 1190 43.59 17.33 -24.19
CA GLN A 1190 44.31 16.58 -23.16
C GLN A 1190 45.59 17.29 -22.69
N LEU A 1191 45.78 17.32 -21.37
CA LEU A 1191 47.07 17.44 -20.69
C LEU A 1191 47.01 16.55 -19.44
N ASN A 1192 47.91 15.58 -19.40
CA ASN A 1192 48.27 14.77 -18.24
C ASN A 1192 49.27 15.54 -17.36
N ASP A 1193 49.42 15.05 -16.13
CA ASP A 1193 50.47 15.30 -15.13
C ASP A 1193 50.22 16.46 -14.13
N PHE A 1194 49.93 16.14 -12.85
CA PHE A 1194 50.93 16.11 -11.75
C PHE A 1194 50.30 15.90 -10.35
N ASP A 1195 50.92 14.94 -9.64
CA ASP A 1195 51.24 14.79 -8.20
C ASP A 1195 50.26 15.04 -7.04
N PHE A 1196 50.23 14.00 -6.21
CA PHE A 1196 49.66 13.86 -4.88
C PHE A 1196 50.31 14.78 -3.83
N PHE A 1197 49.48 15.40 -2.98
CA PHE A 1197 49.79 15.64 -1.57
C PHE A 1197 48.53 15.36 -0.71
N THR A 1198 48.77 14.64 0.39
CA THR A 1198 47.81 14.07 1.34
C THR A 1198 47.32 15.08 2.37
N THR A 1199 46.01 15.07 2.73
CA THR A 1199 45.46 14.83 4.10
C THR A 1199 43.98 15.27 4.27
N ASN A 1200 43.23 14.41 4.96
CA ASN A 1200 41.99 14.61 5.76
C ASN A 1200 40.58 14.68 5.11
N TYR A 1201 39.97 13.49 5.07
CA TYR A 1201 38.58 13.07 5.36
C TYR A 1201 37.39 13.96 4.94
N GLY A 1202 36.78 13.58 3.82
CA GLY A 1202 35.35 13.73 3.50
C GLY A 1202 34.98 12.70 2.42
N ILE A 1203 34.18 11.68 2.76
CA ILE A 1203 33.80 10.61 1.84
C ILE A 1203 32.69 11.12 0.91
N LEU A 1204 33.04 11.31 -0.36
CA LEU A 1204 32.13 11.43 -1.49
C LEU A 1204 32.39 10.21 -2.37
N ALA A 1205 31.36 9.42 -2.68
CA ALA A 1205 31.46 8.25 -3.53
C ALA A 1205 31.78 8.67 -4.98
N VAL A 1206 32.85 8.13 -5.55
CA VAL A 1206 33.19 8.22 -6.97
C VAL A 1206 33.15 6.81 -7.55
N ILE A 1207 32.35 6.65 -8.60
CA ILE A 1207 32.17 5.44 -9.40
C ILE A 1207 33.43 5.27 -10.27
N PHE A 1208 34.10 4.12 -10.18
CA PHE A 1208 35.16 3.73 -11.10
C PHE A 1208 34.56 2.95 -12.28
N VAL A 1209 34.80 3.45 -13.49
CA VAL A 1209 34.75 2.67 -14.73
C VAL A 1209 36.18 2.23 -15.01
N VAL A 1210 36.44 0.92 -15.01
CA VAL A 1210 37.74 0.36 -15.42
C VAL A 1210 37.57 -0.23 -16.82
N ASP A 1211 38.29 0.37 -17.76
CA ASP A 1211 38.49 -0.10 -19.12
C ASP A 1211 39.84 -0.86 -19.15
N ALA A 1212 39.86 -2.08 -19.67
CA ALA A 1212 41.03 -2.95 -19.68
C ALA A 1212 41.38 -3.36 -21.12
N ALA A 1213 42.52 -2.87 -21.62
CA ALA A 1213 43.20 -3.39 -22.79
C ALA A 1213 44.74 -3.39 -22.61
N ASP A 1214 45.31 -4.61 -22.64
CA ASP A 1214 46.66 -5.04 -23.05
C ASP A 1214 47.94 -4.25 -22.69
N ARG A 1215 48.84 -4.87 -21.90
CA ARG A 1215 50.10 -5.51 -22.42
C ARG A 1215 51.05 -6.07 -21.34
N GLU A 1216 51.56 -7.25 -21.68
CA GLU A 1216 52.74 -8.05 -21.28
C GLU A 1216 53.94 -7.47 -20.48
N ARG A 1217 54.52 -8.41 -19.70
CA ARG A 1217 55.95 -8.70 -19.34
C ARG A 1217 56.51 -8.24 -17.98
N GLY A 1218 56.91 -9.23 -17.17
CA GLY A 1218 58.04 -9.12 -16.22
C GLY A 1218 58.02 -10.13 -15.07
N LYS A 1219 59.00 -11.03 -15.04
CA LYS A 1219 59.24 -12.16 -14.10
C LYS A 1219 59.62 -11.77 -12.65
N GLU A 1220 59.65 -12.82 -11.81
CA GLU A 1220 60.37 -13.06 -10.52
C GLU A 1220 59.49 -12.89 -9.26
N SER A 1221 58.94 -13.95 -8.65
CA SER A 1221 59.50 -15.06 -7.84
C SER A 1221 59.70 -14.75 -6.34
N ILE A 1222 59.12 -15.63 -5.50
CA ILE A 1222 59.57 -16.09 -4.16
C ILE A 1222 58.78 -15.61 -2.90
N ASN A 1223 58.11 -16.62 -2.31
CA ASN A 1223 57.91 -17.04 -0.91
C ASN A 1223 56.88 -16.43 0.06
N GLU A 1224 55.92 -17.31 0.39
CA GLU A 1224 55.60 -17.94 1.71
C GLU A 1224 54.91 -17.17 2.85
N CYS A 1225 53.84 -17.86 3.30
CA CYS A 1225 53.37 -18.13 4.67
C CYS A 1225 52.33 -17.22 5.36
N ASP A 1226 51.12 -17.78 5.41
CA ASP A 1226 50.27 -18.07 6.60
C ASP A 1226 50.03 -16.97 7.65
N GLN A 1227 48.78 -16.46 7.69
CA GLN A 1227 47.78 -16.83 8.71
C GLN A 1227 46.37 -16.45 8.27
#